data_AF-A0A0W8CY25-F1
#
_entry.id   AF-A0A0W8CY25-F1
#
_cell.length_a   1.000
_cell.length_b   1.000
_cell.length_c   1.000
_cell.angle_alpha   90.00
_cell.angle_beta   90.00
_cell.angle_gamma   90.00
#
_symmetry.space_group_name_H-M   'P 1'
#
loop_
_entity.id
_entity.type
_entity.pdbx_description
1 polymer ?
#
loop_
_entity_poly.entity_id
_entity_poly.type
_entity_poly.pdbx_seq_one_letter_code
_entity_poly.pdbx_strand_id
1 'polypeptide(L)'
;MQLKYADQNADKPAVKKVKIVRKRVKKEDEKTEADENRGFVVERPSARYSDVGGIQTILQEVRELIEYPLTHPEVYAHLGVEPPRGVLLHGPPGTGKSMLAHAIAGECGATFLKISAPEVVSGMSGESEQKLRELFDEAISRAPSIIFIDEIDAITPKRETSARGMEKRIVAQLLTSTDSLSLENTGGKPVILIGATNRPDALDSALRRAGRFDREICLGIPDEEAREKILRVLARKMTLEGDFDFPALARRTPGYVGADLVSLTKEAAVGAVNRIFTNINAVKALTAEVDATSVSADTETSDAGTSDDAMEVDATQKTVDDAEEASSAADDLRAQVKPFTEAQLAPLSITMADFEAAIPKVQPSSKREGFATIPDVTWDDIGALNEVRDELSLAVLQPIAHPERFAALGLSMPAGVLLYGPPGCGKTLLAKAIAHESGANFISIKGPELLDKYVGESERSVRQVFQRARASSPHHRPCDAASWSSGQVAVCASAQASERHQILKTISSKCALAPSVQLEAIAADPRCEGFSGADLSALVREAGITALRETDFSKLEAGISALGIEHHHFISAFDRVFPSVSRADQRMFDRMKKNLRKSRSAMTRSASSTTVASSENAQGEDNSKNDASEKSDVDMIEGKQ
;
A
#
# COMPACT_ATOMS: atom_id res chain seq x y z
N MET A 1 79.59 -29.40 -23.29
CA MET A 1 79.65 -29.30 -24.76
C MET A 1 79.19 -30.64 -25.32
N GLN A 2 78.09 -30.61 -26.09
CA GLN A 2 77.27 -31.77 -26.46
C GLN A 2 77.81 -32.57 -27.65
N LEU A 3 77.34 -33.82 -27.70
CA LEU A 3 77.78 -34.98 -28.48
C LEU A 3 77.19 -35.09 -29.90
N LYS A 4 77.81 -35.98 -30.67
CA LYS A 4 77.68 -36.31 -32.10
C LYS A 4 76.40 -37.07 -32.50
N TYR A 5 76.05 -36.89 -33.78
CA TYR A 5 75.39 -37.78 -34.77
C TYR A 5 75.14 -39.27 -34.42
N ALA A 6 73.93 -39.76 -34.76
CA ALA A 6 73.69 -40.95 -35.60
C ALA A 6 72.18 -41.13 -35.94
N ASP A 7 71.92 -41.59 -37.17
CA ASP A 7 70.66 -41.96 -37.83
C ASP A 7 69.75 -42.96 -37.09
N GLN A 8 68.44 -42.95 -37.41
CA GLN A 8 67.72 -44.15 -37.86
C GLN A 8 66.30 -43.88 -38.44
N ASN A 9 66.21 -44.10 -39.75
CA ASN A 9 65.21 -44.82 -40.56
C ASN A 9 63.70 -44.64 -40.37
N ALA A 10 63.11 -44.22 -41.50
CA ALA A 10 61.72 -44.32 -41.91
C ALA A 10 61.36 -45.74 -42.40
N ASP A 11 60.10 -46.13 -42.22
CA ASP A 11 59.46 -47.28 -42.88
C ASP A 11 58.06 -46.86 -43.40
N LYS A 12 57.73 -47.22 -44.65
CA LYS A 12 56.38 -47.11 -45.26
C LYS A 12 55.74 -48.53 -45.42
N PRO A 13 54.59 -48.74 -46.11
CA PRO A 13 53.25 -48.92 -45.55
C PRO A 13 52.63 -50.32 -45.83
N ALA A 14 51.54 -50.71 -45.17
CA ALA A 14 50.69 -51.81 -45.66
C ALA A 14 49.23 -51.75 -45.15
N VAL A 15 48.30 -51.64 -46.11
CA VAL A 15 46.84 -51.63 -45.97
C VAL A 15 46.30 -53.05 -45.76
N LYS A 16 45.40 -53.27 -44.78
CA LYS A 16 44.42 -54.38 -44.81
C LYS A 16 43.04 -53.99 -44.25
N LYS A 17 42.13 -53.72 -45.18
CA LYS A 17 40.70 -54.11 -45.26
C LYS A 17 39.85 -53.95 -43.99
N VAL A 18 39.10 -52.85 -43.95
CA VAL A 18 37.90 -52.67 -43.11
C VAL A 18 36.78 -53.57 -43.66
N LYS A 19 36.32 -54.52 -42.85
CA LYS A 19 35.03 -55.22 -43.05
C LYS A 19 33.93 -54.37 -42.43
N ILE A 20 33.03 -53.87 -43.28
CA ILE A 20 31.75 -53.30 -42.88
C ILE A 20 30.83 -54.45 -42.48
N VAL A 21 30.45 -54.54 -41.21
CA VAL A 21 29.26 -55.26 -40.76
C VAL A 21 28.51 -54.35 -39.78
N ARG A 22 27.33 -53.92 -40.23
CA ARG A 22 26.39 -53.02 -39.54
C ARG A 22 25.95 -53.60 -38.20
N LYS A 23 26.02 -52.82 -37.11
CA LYS A 23 25.21 -53.03 -35.91
C LYS A 23 24.75 -51.69 -35.31
N ARG A 24 23.48 -51.39 -35.62
CA ARG A 24 22.50 -50.48 -34.99
C ARG A 24 23.02 -49.26 -34.20
N VAL A 25 22.78 -48.09 -34.78
CA VAL A 25 22.70 -46.78 -34.12
C VAL A 25 21.62 -46.83 -33.03
N LYS A 26 22.04 -46.67 -31.78
CA LYS A 26 21.22 -46.27 -30.61
C LYS A 26 22.20 -45.94 -29.48
N LYS A 27 22.67 -44.69 -29.44
CA LYS A 27 23.27 -44.00 -28.27
C LYS A 27 23.87 -42.66 -28.69
N GLU A 28 23.03 -41.69 -29.00
CA GLU A 28 23.41 -40.27 -28.89
C GLU A 28 22.34 -39.42 -28.17
N ASP A 29 21.13 -39.93 -27.93
CA ASP A 29 20.07 -39.18 -27.23
C ASP A 29 20.04 -39.37 -25.69
N GLU A 30 20.94 -40.16 -25.09
CA GLU A 30 20.91 -40.46 -23.64
C GLU A 30 21.80 -39.55 -22.76
N LYS A 31 22.40 -38.48 -23.32
CA LYS A 31 23.27 -37.55 -22.54
C LYS A 31 22.70 -36.16 -22.32
N THR A 32 21.53 -35.84 -22.86
CA THR A 32 20.85 -34.55 -22.65
C THR A 32 19.86 -34.57 -21.48
N GLU A 33 19.47 -35.73 -20.97
CA GLU A 33 18.45 -35.85 -19.90
C GLU A 33 19.03 -35.92 -18.47
N ALA A 34 20.35 -35.89 -18.30
CA ALA A 34 20.98 -36.05 -16.97
C ALA A 34 21.39 -34.72 -16.30
N ASP A 35 21.25 -33.57 -16.98
CA ASP A 35 21.64 -32.24 -16.47
C ASP A 35 20.43 -31.33 -16.14
N GLU A 36 19.20 -31.78 -16.45
CA GLU A 36 17.98 -31.00 -16.20
C GLU A 36 17.47 -31.09 -14.74
N ASN A 37 18.14 -31.82 -13.86
CA ASN A 37 17.65 -32.09 -12.51
C ASN A 37 18.44 -31.38 -11.38
N ARG A 38 19.21 -30.32 -11.71
CA ARG A 38 20.01 -29.55 -10.73
C ARG A 38 20.07 -28.02 -10.89
N GLY A 39 19.40 -27.42 -11.87
CA GLY A 39 19.59 -26.00 -12.19
C GLY A 39 18.46 -25.08 -11.72
N PHE A 40 18.82 -23.89 -11.24
CA PHE A 40 17.90 -22.79 -10.97
C PHE A 40 16.96 -22.53 -12.15
N VAL A 41 15.76 -21.99 -11.89
CA VAL A 41 14.78 -21.68 -12.96
C VAL A 41 15.34 -20.57 -13.84
N VAL A 42 15.97 -20.97 -14.95
CA VAL A 42 16.48 -20.03 -15.95
C VAL A 42 15.37 -19.76 -16.97
N GLU A 43 14.67 -18.66 -16.76
CA GLU A 43 13.63 -18.21 -17.67
C GLU A 43 14.14 -17.06 -18.55
N ARG A 44 13.58 -16.96 -19.76
CA ARG A 44 13.55 -15.71 -20.50
C ARG A 44 12.13 -15.17 -20.37
N PRO A 45 11.87 -14.25 -19.43
CA PRO A 45 10.53 -13.73 -19.22
C PRO A 45 10.01 -13.10 -20.52
N SER A 46 8.75 -13.39 -20.87
CA SER A 46 8.07 -12.74 -21.99
C SER A 46 7.38 -11.43 -21.62
N ALA A 47 7.33 -11.12 -20.31
CA ALA A 47 6.73 -9.91 -19.78
C ALA A 47 7.51 -8.66 -20.24
N ARG A 48 6.77 -7.61 -20.60
CA ARG A 48 7.34 -6.34 -21.08
C ARG A 48 6.93 -5.17 -20.20
N TYR A 49 7.52 -4.00 -20.42
CA TYR A 49 7.06 -2.78 -19.73
C TYR A 49 5.59 -2.43 -20.02
N SER A 50 5.05 -2.89 -21.16
CA SER A 50 3.62 -2.73 -21.49
C SER A 50 2.68 -3.46 -20.54
N ASP A 51 3.17 -4.48 -19.83
CA ASP A 51 2.41 -5.30 -18.89
C ASP A 51 2.44 -4.76 -17.47
N VAL A 52 3.17 -3.66 -17.23
CA VAL A 52 3.27 -3.03 -15.92
C VAL A 52 2.77 -1.58 -15.99
N GLY A 53 1.62 -1.31 -15.39
CA GLY A 53 1.01 0.02 -15.36
C GLY A 53 1.60 0.91 -14.26
N GLY A 54 1.62 2.23 -14.49
CA GLY A 54 1.91 3.22 -13.44
C GLY A 54 3.38 3.42 -13.05
N ILE A 55 4.35 2.81 -13.77
CA ILE A 55 5.79 2.87 -13.44
C ILE A 55 6.53 3.94 -14.25
N GLN A 56 5.83 4.83 -14.96
CA GLN A 56 6.47 5.74 -15.92
C GLN A 56 7.57 6.63 -15.31
N THR A 57 7.41 7.07 -14.07
CA THR A 57 8.42 7.89 -13.37
C THR A 57 9.68 7.09 -13.04
N ILE A 58 9.49 5.88 -12.51
CA ILE A 58 10.57 4.97 -12.09
C ILE A 58 11.27 4.35 -13.31
N LEU A 59 10.57 4.24 -14.45
CA LEU A 59 11.08 3.61 -15.65
C LEU A 59 12.33 4.32 -16.21
N GLN A 60 12.44 5.64 -16.02
CA GLN A 60 13.65 6.38 -16.36
C GLN A 60 14.84 5.94 -15.50
N GLU A 61 14.67 5.81 -14.19
CA GLU A 61 15.73 5.33 -13.29
C GLU A 61 16.12 3.89 -13.62
N VAL A 62 15.15 3.02 -13.90
CA VAL A 62 15.39 1.63 -14.32
C VAL A 62 16.20 1.56 -15.61
N ARG A 63 15.89 2.41 -16.59
CA ARG A 63 16.64 2.51 -17.84
C ARG A 63 18.09 2.88 -17.61
N GLU A 64 18.32 3.93 -16.82
CA GLU A 64 19.65 4.46 -16.53
C GLU A 64 20.50 3.47 -15.71
N LEU A 65 19.88 2.76 -14.78
CA LEU A 65 20.59 1.89 -13.84
C LEU A 65 20.76 0.45 -14.32
N ILE A 66 19.85 -0.05 -15.16
CA ILE A 66 19.82 -1.48 -15.53
C ILE A 66 19.89 -1.66 -17.04
N GLU A 67 19.06 -0.95 -17.81
CA GLU A 67 18.97 -1.16 -19.27
C GLU A 67 20.22 -0.68 -20.01
N TYR A 68 20.72 0.54 -19.73
CA TYR A 68 21.90 1.09 -20.41
C TYR A 68 23.18 0.28 -20.17
N PRO A 69 23.50 -0.16 -18.93
CA PRO A 69 24.63 -1.06 -18.73
C PRO A 69 24.52 -2.36 -19.52
N LEU A 70 23.34 -3.00 -19.54
CA LEU A 70 23.15 -4.30 -20.22
C LEU A 70 23.19 -4.19 -21.75
N THR A 71 22.61 -3.13 -22.30
CA THR A 71 22.49 -2.93 -23.76
C THR A 71 23.74 -2.29 -24.37
N HIS A 72 24.40 -1.39 -23.64
CA HIS A 72 25.54 -0.59 -24.12
C HIS A 72 26.73 -0.60 -23.15
N PRO A 73 27.33 -1.77 -22.84
CA PRO A 73 28.49 -1.87 -21.94
C PRO A 73 29.72 -1.12 -22.48
N GLU A 74 29.81 -0.95 -23.81
CA GLU A 74 30.90 -0.26 -24.51
C GLU A 74 31.06 1.20 -24.06
N VAL A 75 29.94 1.88 -23.75
CA VAL A 75 29.93 3.28 -23.33
C VAL A 75 30.63 3.43 -21.98
N TYR A 76 30.35 2.52 -21.05
CA TYR A 76 30.98 2.48 -19.72
C TYR A 76 32.46 2.13 -19.81
N ALA A 77 32.81 1.16 -20.67
CA ALA A 77 34.21 0.79 -20.91
C ALA A 77 35.02 1.94 -21.53
N HIS A 78 34.44 2.70 -22.46
CA HIS A 78 35.10 3.85 -23.10
C HIS A 78 35.31 5.02 -22.12
N LEU A 79 34.32 5.29 -21.27
CA LEU A 79 34.39 6.34 -20.26
C LEU A 79 35.23 5.95 -19.03
N GLY A 80 35.59 4.67 -18.88
CA GLY A 80 36.32 4.16 -17.73
C GLY A 80 35.51 4.19 -16.43
N VAL A 81 34.18 4.17 -16.52
CA VAL A 81 33.27 4.21 -15.38
C VAL A 81 32.70 2.82 -15.15
N GLU A 82 32.78 2.31 -13.91
CA GLU A 82 32.15 1.05 -13.57
C GLU A 82 30.61 1.19 -13.53
N PRO A 83 29.85 0.30 -14.18
CA PRO A 83 28.41 0.29 -14.10
C PRO A 83 27.94 -0.12 -12.69
N PRO A 84 26.72 0.27 -12.28
CA PRO A 84 26.16 -0.17 -11.01
C PRO A 84 25.97 -1.70 -11.02
N ARG A 85 26.44 -2.36 -9.96
CA ARG A 85 26.41 -3.83 -9.85
C ARG A 85 25.09 -4.34 -9.26
N GLY A 86 24.50 -3.56 -8.35
CA GLY A 86 23.29 -3.96 -7.63
C GLY A 86 22.28 -2.83 -7.48
N VAL A 87 21.01 -3.19 -7.67
CA VAL A 87 19.85 -2.32 -7.47
C VAL A 87 18.91 -2.96 -6.44
N LEU A 88 18.51 -2.20 -5.42
CA LEU A 88 17.57 -2.64 -4.40
C LEU A 88 16.18 -2.03 -4.68
N LEU A 89 15.22 -2.87 -5.05
CA LEU A 89 13.81 -2.52 -5.15
C LEU A 89 13.17 -2.60 -3.76
N HIS A 90 12.67 -1.48 -3.25
CA HIS A 90 11.98 -1.47 -1.97
C HIS A 90 10.65 -0.74 -2.03
N GLY A 91 9.75 -1.04 -1.10
CA GLY A 91 8.40 -0.47 -1.08
C GLY A 91 7.43 -1.32 -0.30
N PRO A 92 6.15 -0.94 -0.20
CA PRO A 92 5.11 -1.80 0.38
C PRO A 92 5.00 -3.13 -0.39
N PRO A 93 4.53 -4.20 0.26
CA PRO A 93 4.21 -5.45 -0.42
C PRO A 93 3.05 -5.25 -1.40
N GLY A 94 3.01 -6.09 -2.44
CA GLY A 94 1.92 -6.04 -3.44
C GLY A 94 2.01 -4.87 -4.44
N THR A 95 3.07 -4.07 -4.41
CA THR A 95 3.35 -3.03 -5.43
C THR A 95 3.86 -3.58 -6.76
N GLY A 96 4.20 -4.87 -6.83
CA GLY A 96 4.64 -5.53 -8.06
C GLY A 96 6.16 -5.51 -8.29
N LYS A 97 6.98 -5.43 -7.24
CA LYS A 97 8.45 -5.49 -7.32
C LYS A 97 8.97 -6.69 -8.12
N SER A 98 8.45 -7.88 -7.85
CA SER A 98 8.83 -9.09 -8.59
C SER A 98 8.37 -9.03 -10.04
N MET A 99 7.16 -8.49 -10.30
CA MET A 99 6.66 -8.30 -11.67
C MET A 99 7.50 -7.29 -12.47
N LEU A 100 7.95 -6.22 -11.84
CA LEU A 100 8.85 -5.24 -12.45
C LEU A 100 10.18 -5.88 -12.84
N ALA A 101 10.80 -6.68 -11.96
CA ALA A 101 12.04 -7.39 -12.27
C ALA A 101 11.87 -8.36 -13.46
N HIS A 102 10.75 -9.10 -13.52
CA HIS A 102 10.43 -9.95 -14.66
C HIS A 102 10.28 -9.15 -15.97
N ALA A 103 9.62 -7.98 -15.93
CA ALA A 103 9.44 -7.12 -17.10
C ALA A 103 10.77 -6.52 -17.60
N ILE A 104 11.64 -6.10 -16.67
CA ILE A 104 12.98 -5.58 -17.01
C ILE A 104 13.80 -6.63 -17.75
N ALA A 105 13.80 -7.86 -17.25
CA ALA A 105 14.55 -8.95 -17.86
C ALA A 105 14.00 -9.34 -19.25
N GLY A 106 12.68 -9.33 -19.42
CA GLY A 106 12.04 -9.58 -20.70
C GLY A 106 12.30 -8.49 -21.74
N GLU A 107 12.35 -7.22 -21.33
CA GLU A 107 12.67 -6.10 -22.23
C GLU A 107 14.14 -6.12 -22.65
N CYS A 108 15.07 -6.36 -21.72
CA CYS A 108 16.50 -6.43 -22.01
C CYS A 108 16.88 -7.69 -22.80
N GLY A 109 16.01 -8.71 -22.84
CA GLY A 109 16.32 -10.02 -23.42
C GLY A 109 17.46 -10.76 -22.71
N ALA A 110 17.78 -10.38 -21.48
CA ALA A 110 18.86 -10.96 -20.68
C ALA A 110 18.41 -12.26 -20.01
N THR A 111 19.38 -13.13 -19.69
CA THR A 111 19.10 -14.35 -18.92
C THR A 111 18.62 -13.98 -17.51
N PHE A 112 17.45 -14.46 -17.08
CA PHE A 112 16.88 -14.14 -15.78
C PHE A 112 17.04 -15.31 -14.80
N LEU A 113 17.74 -15.08 -13.71
CA LEU A 113 17.98 -16.05 -12.64
C LEU A 113 17.25 -15.60 -11.39
N LYS A 114 16.12 -16.23 -11.09
CA LYS A 114 15.28 -15.90 -9.93
C LYS A 114 15.51 -16.86 -8.78
N ILE A 115 15.67 -16.31 -7.59
CA ILE A 115 15.69 -17.07 -6.34
C ILE A 115 14.87 -16.34 -5.27
N SER A 116 14.09 -17.10 -4.50
CA SER A 116 13.42 -16.58 -3.32
C SER A 116 14.32 -16.77 -2.10
N ALA A 117 14.62 -15.70 -1.35
CA ALA A 117 15.48 -15.80 -0.18
C ALA A 117 15.04 -16.84 0.87
N PRO A 118 13.74 -17.00 1.19
CA PRO A 118 13.26 -18.09 2.04
C PRO A 118 13.67 -19.51 1.58
N GLU A 119 13.73 -19.76 0.26
CA GLU A 119 14.14 -21.06 -0.30
C GLU A 119 15.62 -21.37 -0.08
N VAL A 120 16.44 -20.32 0.10
CA VAL A 120 17.86 -20.48 0.41
C VAL A 120 18.04 -20.97 1.85
N VAL A 121 17.20 -20.52 2.79
CA VAL A 121 17.34 -20.81 4.23
C VAL A 121 16.80 -22.21 4.60
N SER A 122 15.95 -22.82 3.77
CA SER A 122 15.34 -24.12 4.08
C SER A 122 16.27 -25.34 3.96
N GLY A 123 17.53 -25.16 3.57
CA GLY A 123 18.53 -26.23 3.39
C GLY A 123 19.33 -26.59 4.65
N MET A 124 20.14 -27.65 4.56
CA MET A 124 21.09 -27.99 5.63
C MET A 124 22.24 -26.95 5.68
N SER A 125 22.82 -26.71 6.86
CA SER A 125 23.93 -25.76 7.04
C SER A 125 25.07 -26.02 6.05
N GLY A 126 25.38 -25.05 5.18
CA GLY A 126 26.40 -25.16 4.13
C GLY A 126 25.81 -25.30 2.72
N GLU A 127 24.67 -25.96 2.60
CA GLU A 127 23.96 -26.13 1.33
C GLU A 127 23.45 -24.79 0.80
N SER A 128 22.93 -23.93 1.68
CA SER A 128 22.49 -22.56 1.37
C SER A 128 23.61 -21.70 0.77
N GLU A 129 24.83 -21.83 1.30
CA GLU A 129 26.00 -21.06 0.89
C GLU A 129 26.53 -21.57 -0.47
N GLN A 130 26.49 -22.89 -0.67
CA GLN A 130 26.84 -23.53 -1.93
C GLN A 130 25.85 -23.13 -3.04
N LYS A 131 24.53 -23.18 -2.77
CA LYS A 131 23.49 -22.74 -3.71
C LYS A 131 23.70 -21.29 -4.17
N LEU A 132 24.01 -20.38 -3.25
CA LEU A 132 24.33 -18.99 -3.61
C LEU A 132 25.58 -18.89 -4.48
N ARG A 133 26.61 -19.71 -4.22
CA ARG A 133 27.82 -19.70 -5.05
C ARG A 133 27.52 -20.20 -6.47
N GLU A 134 26.81 -21.31 -6.57
CA GLU A 134 26.39 -21.91 -7.85
C GLU A 134 25.53 -20.95 -8.67
N LEU A 135 24.59 -20.22 -8.04
CA LEU A 135 23.76 -19.21 -8.69
C LEU A 135 24.60 -18.10 -9.35
N PHE A 136 25.59 -17.57 -8.64
CA PHE A 136 26.44 -16.50 -9.15
C PHE A 136 27.41 -17.00 -10.23
N ASP A 137 27.96 -18.20 -10.06
CA ASP A 137 28.82 -18.83 -11.08
C ASP A 137 28.03 -19.10 -12.37
N GLU A 138 26.79 -19.56 -12.26
CA GLU A 138 25.88 -19.74 -13.39
C GLU A 138 25.56 -18.41 -14.07
N ALA A 139 25.30 -17.35 -13.29
CA ALA A 139 25.07 -16.00 -13.81
C ALA A 139 26.26 -15.46 -14.60
N ILE A 140 27.48 -15.64 -14.09
CA ILE A 140 28.73 -15.25 -14.76
C ILE A 140 28.90 -16.01 -16.06
N SER A 141 28.67 -17.33 -16.05
CA SER A 141 28.80 -18.17 -17.25
C SER A 141 27.82 -17.80 -18.37
N ARG A 142 26.64 -17.27 -18.01
CA ARG A 142 25.54 -16.90 -18.92
C ARG A 142 25.46 -15.39 -19.20
N ALA A 143 26.50 -14.61 -18.87
CA ALA A 143 26.50 -13.16 -19.05
C ALA A 143 26.29 -12.76 -20.53
N PRO A 144 25.48 -11.71 -20.82
CA PRO A 144 24.80 -10.80 -19.89
C PRO A 144 23.58 -11.43 -19.21
N SER A 145 23.46 -11.25 -17.90
CA SER A 145 22.42 -11.88 -17.07
C SER A 145 21.96 -10.96 -15.92
N ILE A 146 20.76 -11.23 -15.43
CA ILE A 146 20.15 -10.54 -14.28
C ILE A 146 19.88 -11.58 -13.20
N ILE A 147 20.41 -11.35 -12.00
CA ILE A 147 20.12 -12.13 -10.80
C ILE A 147 19.04 -11.40 -10.02
N PHE A 148 17.91 -12.04 -9.74
CA PHE A 148 16.83 -11.49 -8.94
C PHE A 148 16.65 -12.28 -7.64
N ILE A 149 16.86 -11.61 -6.50
CA ILE A 149 16.65 -12.16 -5.16
C ILE A 149 15.41 -11.51 -4.56
N ASP A 150 14.33 -12.27 -4.45
CA ASP A 150 13.11 -11.79 -3.78
C ASP A 150 13.19 -11.98 -2.26
N GLU A 151 12.51 -11.10 -1.52
CA GLU A 151 12.48 -11.08 -0.05
C GLU A 151 13.86 -11.16 0.61
N ILE A 152 14.84 -10.42 0.09
CA ILE A 152 16.24 -10.48 0.54
C ILE A 152 16.41 -10.25 2.05
N ASP A 153 15.50 -9.53 2.69
CA ASP A 153 15.46 -9.33 4.14
C ASP A 153 15.31 -10.63 4.95
N ALA A 154 14.83 -11.71 4.35
CA ALA A 154 14.75 -13.04 4.99
C ALA A 154 16.14 -13.67 5.23
N ILE A 155 17.11 -13.40 4.35
CA ILE A 155 18.48 -13.96 4.45
C ILE A 155 19.49 -12.96 5.02
N THR A 156 19.17 -11.67 5.06
CA THR A 156 20.09 -10.60 5.52
C THR A 156 19.56 -9.77 6.69
N PRO A 157 19.19 -10.38 7.82
CA PRO A 157 18.85 -9.63 9.02
C PRO A 157 20.08 -8.91 9.61
N LYS A 158 19.84 -7.81 10.35
CA LYS A 158 20.91 -7.04 11.01
C LYS A 158 21.78 -7.92 11.92
N ARG A 159 23.09 -7.85 11.73
CA ARG A 159 24.11 -8.64 12.46
C ARG A 159 24.02 -8.59 13.99
N GLU A 160 23.50 -7.49 14.53
CA GLU A 160 23.33 -7.26 15.98
C GLU A 160 22.11 -8.00 16.56
N THR A 161 21.04 -8.18 15.78
CA THR A 161 19.80 -8.82 16.21
C THR A 161 19.73 -10.31 15.87
N SER A 162 20.57 -10.80 14.95
CA SER A 162 20.56 -12.19 14.52
C SER A 162 21.29 -13.11 15.49
N ALA A 163 20.52 -13.90 16.24
CA ALA A 163 21.03 -14.98 17.10
C ALA A 163 21.53 -16.22 16.30
N ARG A 164 21.17 -16.33 15.02
CA ARG A 164 21.47 -17.50 14.19
C ARG A 164 22.80 -17.33 13.43
N GLY A 165 23.80 -18.13 13.78
CA GLY A 165 25.11 -18.11 13.11
C GLY A 165 25.10 -18.52 11.63
N MET A 166 24.03 -19.18 11.18
CA MET A 166 23.82 -19.55 9.77
C MET A 166 23.58 -18.32 8.88
N GLU A 167 22.66 -17.43 9.28
CA GLU A 167 22.32 -16.21 8.52
C GLU A 167 23.57 -15.33 8.30
N LYS A 168 24.40 -15.17 9.32
CA LYS A 168 25.66 -14.40 9.22
C LYS A 168 26.61 -14.94 8.15
N ARG A 169 26.67 -16.28 7.98
CA ARG A 169 27.50 -16.91 6.95
C ARG A 169 26.91 -16.74 5.55
N ILE A 170 25.59 -16.85 5.42
CA ILE A 170 24.88 -16.58 4.16
C ILE A 170 25.11 -15.14 3.71
N VAL A 171 24.99 -14.16 4.61
CA VAL A 171 25.29 -12.75 4.33
C VAL A 171 26.74 -12.58 3.88
N ALA A 172 27.70 -13.15 4.60
CA ALA A 172 29.11 -13.06 4.23
C ALA A 172 29.40 -13.68 2.85
N GLN A 173 28.77 -14.81 2.53
CA GLN A 173 28.88 -15.44 1.23
C GLN A 173 28.28 -14.55 0.13
N LEU A 174 27.09 -13.98 0.35
CA LEU A 174 26.45 -13.07 -0.60
C LEU A 174 27.35 -11.86 -0.90
N LEU A 175 27.94 -11.24 0.13
CA LEU A 175 28.88 -10.14 -0.03
C LEU A 175 30.12 -10.52 -0.85
N THR A 176 30.67 -11.70 -0.60
CA THR A 176 31.85 -12.20 -1.33
C THR A 176 31.50 -12.49 -2.79
N SER A 177 30.34 -13.08 -3.03
CA SER A 177 29.82 -13.37 -4.37
C SER A 177 29.50 -12.09 -5.16
N THR A 178 28.96 -11.05 -4.53
CA THR A 178 28.72 -9.74 -5.20
C THR A 178 30.01 -9.04 -5.60
N ASP A 179 31.02 -9.08 -4.72
CA ASP A 179 32.31 -8.44 -5.00
C ASP A 179 33.03 -9.15 -6.17
N SER A 180 32.72 -10.44 -6.39
CA SER A 180 33.24 -11.27 -7.49
C SER A 180 32.62 -10.95 -8.87
N LEU A 181 31.50 -10.20 -8.94
CA LEU A 181 30.80 -9.81 -10.17
C LEU A 181 31.47 -8.66 -10.94
N SER A 182 32.80 -8.53 -10.89
CA SER A 182 33.51 -7.49 -11.64
C SER A 182 33.47 -7.72 -13.15
N LEU A 183 33.53 -6.63 -13.92
CA LEU A 183 33.64 -6.68 -15.39
C LEU A 183 34.87 -7.47 -15.88
N GLU A 184 35.93 -7.49 -15.08
CA GLU A 184 37.16 -8.25 -15.34
C GLU A 184 36.91 -9.76 -15.32
N ASN A 185 36.11 -10.25 -14.36
CA ASN A 185 35.81 -11.68 -14.20
C ASN A 185 34.77 -12.19 -15.22
N THR A 186 33.99 -11.28 -15.82
CA THR A 186 32.89 -11.58 -16.74
C THR A 186 33.24 -11.34 -18.21
N GLY A 187 34.51 -11.07 -18.51
CA GLY A 187 34.97 -10.83 -19.89
C GLY A 187 34.35 -9.59 -20.52
N GLY A 188 34.08 -8.55 -19.73
CA GLY A 188 33.48 -7.28 -20.18
C GLY A 188 31.96 -7.29 -20.32
N LYS A 189 31.27 -8.37 -19.92
CA LYS A 189 29.81 -8.47 -19.98
C LYS A 189 29.17 -8.23 -18.61
N PRO A 190 28.25 -7.28 -18.47
CA PRO A 190 27.67 -6.93 -17.18
C PRO A 190 26.72 -8.02 -16.65
N VAL A 191 26.79 -8.25 -15.34
CA VAL A 191 25.82 -9.04 -14.56
C VAL A 191 25.24 -8.10 -13.50
N ILE A 192 23.92 -7.98 -13.46
CA ILE A 192 23.24 -7.05 -12.54
C ILE A 192 22.47 -7.84 -11.48
N LEU A 193 22.67 -7.47 -10.22
CA LEU A 193 21.94 -8.00 -9.08
C LEU A 193 20.75 -7.10 -8.74
N ILE A 194 19.54 -7.65 -8.74
CA ILE A 194 18.33 -6.96 -8.30
C ILE A 194 17.82 -7.63 -7.02
N GLY A 195 17.77 -6.90 -5.92
CA GLY A 195 17.17 -7.36 -4.67
C GLY A 195 15.80 -6.74 -4.45
N ALA A 196 14.80 -7.49 -4.00
CA ALA A 196 13.52 -6.95 -3.58
C ALA A 196 13.31 -7.09 -2.07
N THR A 197 12.90 -6.01 -1.40
CA THR A 197 12.57 -6.02 0.03
C THR A 197 11.36 -5.16 0.36
N ASN A 198 10.61 -5.53 1.41
CA ASN A 198 9.57 -4.66 1.98
C ASN A 198 10.15 -3.70 3.03
N ARG A 199 11.32 -4.03 3.59
CA ARG A 199 11.90 -3.41 4.78
C ARG A 199 13.38 -3.10 4.55
N PRO A 200 13.71 -1.99 3.86
CA PRO A 200 15.11 -1.62 3.59
C PRO A 200 15.90 -1.30 4.87
N ASP A 201 15.22 -1.06 5.98
CA ASP A 201 15.80 -0.87 7.31
C ASP A 201 16.20 -2.18 8.00
N ALA A 202 15.61 -3.32 7.62
CA ALA A 202 15.93 -4.63 8.16
C ALA A 202 17.20 -5.22 7.55
N LEU A 203 17.58 -4.75 6.35
CA LEU A 203 18.77 -5.17 5.62
C LEU A 203 20.07 -4.81 6.37
N ASP A 204 21.11 -5.62 6.17
CA ASP A 204 22.46 -5.30 6.64
C ASP A 204 22.98 -4.01 5.97
N SER A 205 23.44 -3.05 6.78
CA SER A 205 24.08 -1.83 6.31
C SER A 205 25.27 -2.06 5.38
N ALA A 206 25.95 -3.21 5.47
CA ALA A 206 27.09 -3.57 4.63
C ALA A 206 26.71 -3.90 3.18
N LEU A 207 25.45 -4.31 2.95
CA LEU A 207 24.90 -4.56 1.62
C LEU A 207 24.54 -3.26 0.89
N ARG A 208 24.18 -2.22 1.64
CA ARG A 208 23.78 -0.89 1.13
C ARG A 208 24.95 0.06 0.88
N ARG A 209 26.19 -0.43 0.94
CA ARG A 209 27.40 0.37 0.68
C ARG A 209 27.77 0.32 -0.80
N ALA A 210 28.46 1.37 -1.25
CA ALA A 210 29.00 1.49 -2.60
C ALA A 210 29.82 0.25 -3.03
N GLY A 211 29.62 -0.23 -4.26
CA GLY A 211 30.12 -1.48 -4.84
C GLY A 211 29.14 -2.67 -4.79
N ARG A 212 27.95 -2.55 -4.17
CA ARG A 212 26.97 -3.63 -3.94
C ARG A 212 25.57 -3.17 -4.32
N PHE A 213 24.65 -2.95 -3.36
CA PHE A 213 23.39 -2.25 -3.62
C PHE A 213 23.63 -0.75 -3.55
N ASP A 214 24.18 -0.21 -4.63
CA ASP A 214 24.58 1.20 -4.73
C ASP A 214 23.40 2.11 -4.99
N ARG A 215 22.34 1.53 -5.55
CA ARG A 215 21.14 2.24 -5.98
C ARG A 215 19.92 1.58 -5.39
N GLU A 216 19.03 2.41 -4.88
CA GLU A 216 17.76 2.00 -4.30
C GLU A 216 16.66 2.63 -5.13
N ILE A 217 15.66 1.83 -5.52
CA ILE A 217 14.48 2.29 -6.24
C ILE A 217 13.27 2.09 -5.33
N CYS A 218 12.58 3.18 -5.03
CA CYS A 218 11.38 3.18 -4.18
C CYS A 218 10.12 2.94 -5.02
N LEU A 219 9.48 1.78 -4.88
CA LEU A 219 8.13 1.54 -5.39
C LEU A 219 7.11 1.97 -4.33
N GLY A 220 6.60 3.19 -4.47
CA GLY A 220 5.56 3.75 -3.59
C GLY A 220 4.17 3.17 -3.85
N ILE A 221 3.19 3.69 -3.11
CA ILE A 221 1.77 3.44 -3.37
C ILE A 221 1.38 4.19 -4.65
N PRO A 222 0.66 3.56 -5.59
CA PRO A 222 0.32 4.21 -6.86
C PRO A 222 -0.70 5.34 -6.67
N ASP A 223 -0.44 6.47 -7.33
CA ASP A 223 -1.35 7.62 -7.45
C ASP A 223 -2.60 7.29 -8.30
N GLU A 224 -3.59 8.18 -8.34
CA GLU A 224 -4.83 7.98 -9.11
C GLU A 224 -4.56 7.65 -10.59
N GLU A 225 -3.69 8.42 -11.25
CA GLU A 225 -3.31 8.18 -12.65
C GLU A 225 -2.55 6.85 -12.82
N ALA A 226 -1.70 6.49 -11.85
CA ALA A 226 -0.98 5.22 -11.87
C ALA A 226 -1.95 4.04 -11.69
N ARG A 227 -2.95 4.15 -10.80
CA ARG A 227 -4.00 3.14 -10.60
C ARG A 227 -4.86 2.97 -11.85
N GLU A 228 -5.23 4.06 -12.53
CA GLU A 228 -5.94 4.00 -13.82
C GLU A 228 -5.13 3.18 -14.84
N LYS A 229 -3.84 3.46 -14.99
CA LYS A 229 -2.95 2.72 -15.90
C LYS A 229 -2.83 1.25 -15.52
N ILE A 230 -2.72 0.92 -14.24
CA ILE A 230 -2.69 -0.46 -13.75
C ILE A 230 -4.01 -1.17 -14.10
N LEU A 231 -5.14 -0.55 -13.80
CA LEU A 231 -6.47 -1.10 -14.11
C LEU A 231 -6.64 -1.33 -15.61
N ARG A 232 -6.20 -0.40 -16.47
CA ARG A 232 -6.26 -0.55 -17.93
C ARG A 232 -5.43 -1.74 -18.41
N VAL A 233 -4.25 -1.97 -17.83
CA VAL A 233 -3.41 -3.14 -18.17
C VAL A 233 -4.06 -4.44 -17.72
N LEU A 234 -4.60 -4.50 -16.50
CA LEU A 234 -5.30 -5.67 -15.98
C LEU A 234 -6.57 -6.00 -16.81
N ALA A 235 -7.28 -4.96 -17.23
CA ALA A 235 -8.47 -5.06 -18.06
C ALA A 235 -8.22 -5.57 -19.48
N ARG A 236 -6.99 -5.48 -20.03
CA ARG A 236 -6.68 -6.03 -21.36
C ARG A 236 -6.96 -7.53 -21.48
N LYS A 237 -6.93 -8.25 -20.36
CA LYS A 237 -7.21 -9.70 -20.32
C LYS A 237 -8.70 -10.01 -20.13
N MET A 238 -9.57 -9.00 -19.96
CA MET A 238 -10.98 -9.14 -19.61
C MET A 238 -11.89 -8.63 -20.73
N THR A 239 -13.09 -9.21 -20.84
CA THR A 239 -14.15 -8.73 -21.72
C THR A 239 -15.01 -7.71 -20.97
N LEU A 240 -14.79 -6.42 -21.24
CA LEU A 240 -15.52 -5.31 -20.62
C LEU A 240 -16.66 -4.82 -21.53
N GLU A 241 -17.74 -4.33 -20.91
CA GLU A 241 -18.86 -3.73 -21.63
C GLU A 241 -18.62 -2.25 -21.98
N GLY A 242 -18.75 -1.90 -23.26
CA GLY A 242 -18.83 -0.52 -23.71
C GLY A 242 -17.61 0.35 -23.37
N ASP A 243 -17.88 1.62 -23.04
CA ASP A 243 -16.87 2.59 -22.60
C ASP A 243 -16.70 2.51 -21.07
N PHE A 244 -15.61 1.88 -20.63
CA PHE A 244 -15.36 1.63 -19.22
C PHE A 244 -14.58 2.80 -18.59
N ASP A 245 -15.18 3.47 -17.60
CA ASP A 245 -14.58 4.62 -16.92
C ASP A 245 -13.55 4.19 -15.86
N PHE A 246 -12.32 3.97 -16.32
CA PHE A 246 -11.17 3.69 -15.45
C PHE A 246 -10.84 4.84 -14.47
N PRO A 247 -10.88 6.13 -14.87
CA PRO A 247 -10.70 7.24 -13.94
C PRO A 247 -11.67 7.21 -12.76
N ALA A 248 -12.97 6.97 -13.00
CA ALA A 248 -13.94 6.87 -11.91
C ALA A 248 -13.64 5.72 -10.94
N LEU A 249 -13.20 4.57 -11.46
CA LEU A 249 -12.79 3.44 -10.62
C LEU A 249 -11.55 3.79 -9.78
N ALA A 250 -10.55 4.44 -10.38
CA ALA A 250 -9.31 4.82 -9.70
C ALA A 250 -9.53 5.80 -8.53
N ARG A 251 -10.51 6.71 -8.66
CA ARG A 251 -10.96 7.61 -7.57
C ARG A 251 -11.56 6.86 -6.40
N ARG A 252 -12.32 5.80 -6.68
CA ARG A 252 -13.00 4.97 -5.66
C ARG A 252 -12.08 3.94 -5.00
N THR A 253 -10.84 3.80 -5.47
CA THR A 253 -9.85 2.85 -4.92
C THR A 253 -8.62 3.56 -4.31
N PRO A 254 -8.76 4.53 -3.40
CA PRO A 254 -7.61 5.18 -2.78
C PRO A 254 -6.81 4.19 -1.92
N GLY A 255 -5.49 4.22 -2.04
CA GLY A 255 -4.58 3.35 -1.29
C GLY A 255 -4.56 1.88 -1.75
N TYR A 256 -5.23 1.52 -2.84
CA TYR A 256 -5.08 0.19 -3.43
C TYR A 256 -3.69 0.05 -4.06
N VAL A 257 -2.98 -1.04 -3.76
CA VAL A 257 -1.74 -1.42 -4.46
C VAL A 257 -2.02 -2.34 -5.64
N GLY A 258 -1.02 -2.64 -6.47
CA GLY A 258 -1.17 -3.51 -7.64
C GLY A 258 -1.84 -4.86 -7.32
N ALA A 259 -1.45 -5.50 -6.22
CA ALA A 259 -2.06 -6.75 -5.76
C ALA A 259 -3.53 -6.60 -5.33
N ASP A 260 -3.90 -5.45 -4.75
CA ASP A 260 -5.29 -5.17 -4.39
C ASP A 260 -6.15 -4.96 -5.64
N LEU A 261 -5.63 -4.26 -6.65
CA LEU A 261 -6.31 -4.05 -7.94
C LEU A 261 -6.46 -5.37 -8.71
N VAL A 262 -5.48 -6.27 -8.64
CA VAL A 262 -5.61 -7.65 -9.15
C VAL A 262 -6.70 -8.41 -8.39
N SER A 263 -6.80 -8.24 -7.07
CA SER A 263 -7.84 -8.89 -6.27
C SER A 263 -9.23 -8.31 -6.56
N LEU A 264 -9.33 -6.99 -6.77
CA LEU A 264 -10.55 -6.28 -7.16
C LEU A 264 -11.08 -6.75 -8.52
N THR A 265 -10.20 -6.81 -9.51
CA THR A 265 -10.57 -7.29 -10.86
C THR A 265 -11.01 -8.76 -10.84
N LYS A 266 -10.36 -9.61 -10.02
CA LYS A 266 -10.81 -11.00 -9.81
C LYS A 266 -12.19 -11.08 -9.14
N GLU A 267 -12.42 -10.31 -8.08
CA GLU A 267 -13.72 -10.31 -7.40
C GLU A 267 -14.84 -9.77 -8.30
N ALA A 268 -14.57 -8.73 -9.09
CA ALA A 268 -15.49 -8.22 -10.10
C ALA A 268 -15.81 -9.28 -11.17
N ALA A 269 -14.80 -10.03 -11.63
CA ALA A 269 -14.99 -11.14 -12.57
C ALA A 269 -15.85 -12.26 -11.97
N VAL A 270 -15.62 -12.65 -10.71
CA VAL A 270 -16.46 -13.65 -10.01
C VAL A 270 -17.89 -13.14 -9.85
N GLY A 271 -18.07 -11.86 -9.51
CA GLY A 271 -19.39 -11.22 -9.45
C GLY A 271 -20.14 -11.28 -10.79
N ALA A 272 -19.44 -10.96 -11.88
CA ALA A 272 -19.99 -11.04 -13.24
C ALA A 272 -20.35 -12.49 -13.61
N VAL A 273 -19.49 -13.46 -13.31
CA VAL A 273 -19.76 -14.89 -13.54
C VAL A 273 -21.03 -15.33 -12.81
N ASN A 274 -21.18 -14.98 -11.53
CA ASN A 274 -22.38 -15.31 -10.77
C ASN A 274 -23.63 -14.71 -11.40
N ARG A 275 -23.59 -13.43 -11.80
CA ARG A 275 -24.71 -12.77 -12.50
C ARG A 275 -25.06 -13.46 -13.81
N ILE A 276 -24.06 -13.86 -14.58
CA ILE A 276 -24.25 -14.54 -15.86
C ILE A 276 -24.93 -15.88 -15.65
N PHE A 277 -24.47 -16.69 -14.68
CA PHE A 277 -25.09 -17.98 -14.37
C PHE A 277 -26.52 -17.81 -13.82
N THR A 278 -26.79 -16.81 -13.00
CA THR A 278 -28.16 -16.52 -12.54
C THR A 278 -29.08 -16.15 -13.70
N ASN A 279 -28.59 -15.36 -14.66
CA ASN A 279 -29.37 -14.98 -15.84
C ASN A 279 -29.62 -16.17 -16.77
N ILE A 280 -28.60 -17.02 -17.01
CA ILE A 280 -28.76 -18.24 -17.82
C ILE A 280 -29.77 -19.19 -17.17
N ASN A 281 -29.71 -19.38 -15.84
CA ASN A 281 -30.65 -20.22 -15.12
C ASN A 281 -32.08 -19.65 -15.16
N ALA A 282 -32.22 -18.32 -15.04
CA ALA A 282 -33.51 -17.65 -15.17
C ALA A 282 -34.10 -17.82 -16.59
N VAL A 283 -33.29 -17.69 -17.65
CA VAL A 283 -33.75 -17.92 -19.04
C VAL A 283 -34.09 -19.39 -19.26
N LYS A 284 -33.34 -20.34 -18.69
CA LYS A 284 -33.69 -21.77 -18.72
C LYS A 284 -35.01 -22.07 -18.00
N ALA A 285 -35.27 -21.43 -16.86
CA ALA A 285 -36.54 -21.57 -16.14
C ALA A 285 -37.72 -21.02 -16.96
N LEU A 286 -37.55 -19.83 -17.56
CA LEU A 286 -38.58 -19.21 -18.42
C LEU A 286 -38.85 -20.03 -19.70
N THR A 287 -37.83 -20.64 -20.30
CA THR A 287 -38.02 -21.51 -21.49
C THR A 287 -38.67 -22.84 -21.14
N ALA A 288 -38.39 -23.41 -19.96
CA ALA A 288 -39.08 -24.60 -19.47
C ALA A 288 -40.58 -24.38 -19.20
N GLU A 289 -40.97 -23.19 -18.73
CA GLU A 289 -42.39 -22.85 -18.53
C GLU A 289 -43.17 -22.69 -19.84
N VAL A 290 -42.50 -22.23 -20.92
CA VAL A 290 -43.10 -22.09 -22.26
C VAL A 290 -43.26 -23.45 -22.97
N ASP A 291 -42.31 -24.38 -22.79
CA ASP A 291 -42.45 -25.75 -23.33
C ASP A 291 -43.57 -26.53 -22.62
N ALA A 292 -43.76 -26.32 -21.31
CA ALA A 292 -44.85 -26.95 -20.55
C ALA A 292 -46.25 -26.49 -20.99
N THR A 293 -46.39 -25.31 -21.61
CA THR A 293 -47.68 -24.80 -22.12
C THR A 293 -48.00 -25.27 -23.55
N SER A 294 -47.09 -25.96 -24.23
CA SER A 294 -47.26 -26.42 -25.62
C SER A 294 -47.66 -27.89 -25.77
N VAL A 295 -47.75 -28.64 -24.67
CA VAL A 295 -48.16 -30.06 -24.67
C VAL A 295 -49.58 -30.19 -24.12
N SER A 296 -50.56 -29.78 -24.91
CA SER A 296 -51.98 -30.06 -24.69
C SER A 296 -52.70 -30.16 -26.03
N ALA A 297 -52.39 -31.20 -26.80
CA ALA A 297 -53.26 -31.71 -27.85
C ALA A 297 -52.97 -33.21 -28.09
N ASP A 298 -54.03 -34.00 -27.91
CA ASP A 298 -54.33 -35.28 -28.56
C ASP A 298 -54.30 -36.60 -27.73
N THR A 299 -55.53 -37.10 -27.53
CA THR A 299 -56.01 -38.51 -27.56
C THR A 299 -55.96 -39.31 -26.24
N GLU A 300 -57.04 -39.38 -25.44
CA GLU A 300 -58.28 -40.20 -25.53
C GLU A 300 -58.19 -41.65 -24.99
N THR A 301 -59.06 -41.92 -24.00
CA THR A 301 -59.70 -43.21 -23.61
C THR A 301 -58.81 -44.29 -22.95
N SER A 302 -59.18 -45.07 -21.92
CA SER A 302 -60.48 -45.48 -21.38
C SER A 302 -60.34 -46.14 -19.98
N ASP A 303 -61.42 -46.05 -19.21
CA ASP A 303 -61.99 -47.07 -18.31
C ASP A 303 -61.54 -47.24 -16.84
N ALA A 304 -62.52 -47.74 -16.08
CA ALA A 304 -62.88 -47.45 -14.70
C ALA A 304 -62.24 -48.33 -13.61
N GLY A 305 -62.38 -47.90 -12.35
CA GLY A 305 -62.27 -48.77 -11.17
C GLY A 305 -61.98 -48.04 -9.84
N THR A 306 -63.04 -47.84 -9.03
CA THR A 306 -63.17 -47.96 -7.54
C THR A 306 -61.89 -48.25 -6.71
N SER A 307 -61.69 -47.82 -5.46
CA SER A 307 -62.46 -47.15 -4.41
C SER A 307 -61.54 -47.01 -3.17
N ASP A 308 -61.88 -46.07 -2.29
CA ASP A 308 -61.75 -46.10 -0.82
C ASP A 308 -60.38 -46.12 -0.09
N ASP A 309 -60.24 -45.04 0.70
CA ASP A 309 -60.00 -45.02 2.14
C ASP A 309 -58.61 -44.85 2.77
N ALA A 310 -58.70 -44.12 3.90
CA ALA A 310 -57.84 -44.07 5.08
C ALA A 310 -56.63 -43.10 5.10
N MET A 311 -56.96 -41.94 5.65
CA MET A 311 -56.16 -41.09 6.53
C MET A 311 -55.62 -41.89 7.75
N GLU A 312 -54.33 -41.77 8.10
CA GLU A 312 -53.89 -41.47 9.48
C GLU A 312 -52.37 -41.30 9.65
N VAL A 313 -52.08 -40.59 10.73
CA VAL A 313 -50.85 -39.98 11.26
C VAL A 313 -49.81 -40.97 11.77
N ASP A 314 -48.51 -40.62 11.74
CA ASP A 314 -47.73 -40.26 12.94
C ASP A 314 -46.26 -39.95 12.60
N ALA A 315 -45.65 -39.14 13.45
CA ALA A 315 -44.38 -38.49 13.28
C ALA A 315 -43.18 -39.34 13.76
N THR A 316 -42.00 -38.90 13.30
CA THR A 316 -40.67 -39.06 13.91
C THR A 316 -40.00 -40.44 13.90
N GLN A 317 -39.06 -40.63 12.96
CA GLN A 317 -37.69 -41.03 13.28
C GLN A 317 -36.73 -40.62 12.16
N LYS A 318 -35.78 -39.73 12.49
CA LYS A 318 -34.57 -39.48 11.71
C LYS A 318 -33.73 -40.77 11.67
N THR A 319 -33.18 -41.13 10.53
CA THR A 319 -31.74 -40.99 10.20
C THR A 319 -31.34 -41.92 9.06
N VAL A 320 -30.49 -41.37 8.18
CA VAL A 320 -29.58 -42.05 7.23
C VAL A 320 -30.21 -42.63 5.95
N ASP A 321 -30.74 -41.81 5.05
CA ASP A 321 -30.85 -42.17 3.61
C ASP A 321 -30.80 -40.96 2.64
N ASP A 322 -30.85 -39.70 3.11
CA ASP A 322 -30.82 -38.51 2.24
C ASP A 322 -29.43 -38.12 1.67
N ALA A 323 -28.39 -38.93 1.90
CA ALA A 323 -27.03 -38.61 1.45
C ALA A 323 -26.69 -39.21 0.06
N GLU A 324 -27.47 -40.16 -0.44
CA GLU A 324 -27.22 -40.81 -1.74
C GLU A 324 -28.04 -40.23 -2.90
N GLU A 325 -29.17 -39.56 -2.65
CA GLU A 325 -29.93 -38.88 -3.73
C GLU A 325 -29.34 -37.52 -4.14
N ALA A 326 -28.61 -36.85 -3.24
CA ALA A 326 -27.93 -35.59 -3.57
C ALA A 326 -26.68 -35.78 -4.45
N SER A 327 -26.07 -36.97 -4.44
CA SER A 327 -24.91 -37.27 -5.29
C SER A 327 -25.30 -37.67 -6.71
N SER A 328 -26.45 -38.35 -6.92
CA SER A 328 -26.91 -38.69 -8.28
C SER A 328 -27.48 -37.48 -9.04
N ALA A 329 -28.18 -36.57 -8.36
CA ALA A 329 -28.65 -35.32 -8.99
C ALA A 329 -27.50 -34.38 -9.39
N ALA A 330 -26.41 -34.36 -8.62
CA ALA A 330 -25.20 -33.60 -8.94
C ALA A 330 -24.39 -34.22 -10.10
N ASP A 331 -24.43 -35.56 -10.23
CA ASP A 331 -23.75 -36.28 -11.31
C ASP A 331 -24.54 -36.27 -12.64
N ASP A 332 -25.87 -36.23 -12.61
CA ASP A 332 -26.70 -36.07 -13.83
C ASP A 332 -26.58 -34.66 -14.45
N LEU A 333 -26.30 -33.63 -13.62
CA LEU A 333 -26.00 -32.27 -14.09
C LEU A 333 -24.65 -32.15 -14.81
N ARG A 334 -23.68 -33.03 -14.51
CA ARG A 334 -22.37 -33.08 -15.21
C ARG A 334 -22.48 -33.66 -16.61
N ALA A 335 -23.42 -34.58 -16.85
CA ALA A 335 -23.56 -35.31 -18.11
C ALA A 335 -24.13 -34.46 -19.26
N GLN A 336 -24.76 -33.31 -18.98
CA GLN A 336 -25.41 -32.44 -19.98
C GLN A 336 -24.67 -31.11 -20.26
N VAL A 337 -23.43 -30.94 -19.79
CA VAL A 337 -22.69 -29.69 -20.02
C VAL A 337 -22.04 -29.70 -21.42
N LYS A 338 -22.83 -29.36 -22.44
CA LYS A 338 -22.26 -28.97 -23.75
C LYS A 338 -21.49 -27.65 -23.56
N PRO A 339 -20.26 -27.53 -24.08
CA PRO A 339 -19.55 -26.25 -24.09
C PRO A 339 -20.41 -25.17 -24.75
N PHE A 340 -20.48 -23.99 -24.16
CA PHE A 340 -21.20 -22.86 -24.73
C PHE A 340 -20.67 -22.51 -26.12
N THR A 341 -21.56 -22.16 -27.03
CA THR A 341 -21.19 -21.72 -28.39
C THR A 341 -20.69 -20.27 -28.37
N GLU A 342 -19.82 -19.89 -29.32
CA GLU A 342 -19.26 -18.52 -29.40
C GLU A 342 -20.35 -17.42 -29.44
N ALA A 343 -21.51 -17.71 -30.05
CA ALA A 343 -22.66 -16.80 -30.08
C ALA A 343 -23.32 -16.59 -28.71
N GLN A 344 -23.28 -17.58 -27.82
CA GLN A 344 -23.79 -17.47 -26.44
C GLN A 344 -22.79 -16.79 -25.50
N LEU A 345 -21.50 -16.79 -25.87
CA LEU A 345 -20.42 -16.13 -25.11
C LEU A 345 -20.23 -14.66 -25.50
N ALA A 346 -20.60 -14.27 -26.73
CA ALA A 346 -20.48 -12.90 -27.24
C ALA A 346 -21.15 -11.79 -26.38
N PRO A 347 -22.33 -11.98 -25.76
CA PRO A 347 -22.95 -10.96 -24.91
C PRO A 347 -22.41 -10.94 -23.46
N LEU A 348 -21.46 -11.82 -23.10
CA LEU A 348 -20.98 -11.94 -21.73
C LEU A 348 -19.84 -10.94 -21.46
N SER A 349 -20.20 -9.87 -20.77
CA SER A 349 -19.27 -8.81 -20.38
C SER A 349 -19.29 -8.54 -18.87
N ILE A 350 -18.17 -8.04 -18.38
CA ILE A 350 -18.05 -7.47 -17.03
C ILE A 350 -18.50 -6.01 -17.12
N THR A 351 -19.37 -5.61 -16.20
CA THR A 351 -19.92 -4.24 -16.12
C THR A 351 -19.25 -3.44 -15.02
N MET A 352 -19.39 -2.12 -15.06
CA MET A 352 -18.96 -1.25 -13.96
C MET A 352 -19.65 -1.60 -12.63
N ALA A 353 -20.93 -1.99 -12.64
CA ALA A 353 -21.67 -2.38 -11.44
C ALA A 353 -21.02 -3.56 -10.68
N ASP A 354 -20.38 -4.49 -11.40
CA ASP A 354 -19.68 -5.62 -10.78
C ASP A 354 -18.43 -5.15 -10.01
N PHE A 355 -17.72 -4.16 -10.55
CA PHE A 355 -16.60 -3.52 -9.87
C PHE A 355 -17.07 -2.74 -8.64
N GLU A 356 -18.18 -2.01 -8.76
CA GLU A 356 -18.75 -1.27 -7.62
C GLU A 356 -19.18 -2.18 -6.47
N ALA A 357 -19.75 -3.34 -6.80
CA ALA A 357 -20.10 -4.37 -5.81
C ALA A 357 -18.87 -5.07 -5.20
N ALA A 358 -17.73 -5.08 -5.90
CA ALA A 358 -16.49 -5.69 -5.45
C ALA A 358 -15.67 -4.80 -4.50
N ILE A 359 -15.69 -3.46 -4.69
CA ILE A 359 -14.95 -2.50 -3.85
C ILE A 359 -15.17 -2.70 -2.34
N PRO A 360 -16.40 -2.86 -1.81
CA PRO A 360 -16.60 -3.03 -0.37
C PRO A 360 -16.10 -4.38 0.16
N LYS A 361 -15.94 -5.39 -0.70
CA LYS A 361 -15.47 -6.73 -0.30
C LYS A 361 -13.95 -6.81 -0.21
N VAL A 362 -13.23 -6.03 -1.02
CA VAL A 362 -11.77 -6.04 -1.07
C VAL A 362 -11.21 -5.03 -0.07
N GLN A 363 -10.53 -5.53 0.96
CA GLN A 363 -9.82 -4.67 1.91
C GLN A 363 -8.45 -4.29 1.35
N PRO A 364 -8.15 -2.99 1.14
CA PRO A 364 -6.85 -2.56 0.62
C PRO A 364 -5.73 -2.91 1.60
N SER A 365 -4.61 -3.35 1.05
CA SER A 365 -3.39 -3.70 1.80
C SER A 365 -2.85 -2.49 2.56
N SER A 366 -3.00 -1.28 1.99
CA SER A 366 -2.63 -0.04 2.69
C SER A 366 -3.38 0.15 4.02
N LYS A 367 -4.67 -0.21 4.12
CA LYS A 367 -5.39 -0.13 5.40
C LYS A 367 -4.90 -1.19 6.39
N ARG A 368 -4.56 -2.40 5.93
CA ARG A 368 -4.04 -3.47 6.79
C ARG A 368 -2.70 -3.12 7.40
N GLU A 369 -1.85 -2.43 6.64
CA GLU A 369 -0.50 -2.08 7.09
C GLU A 369 -0.41 -0.67 7.72
N GLY A 370 -1.54 0.04 7.84
CA GLY A 370 -1.60 1.38 8.43
C GLY A 370 -0.98 2.47 7.54
N PHE A 371 -1.00 2.28 6.23
CA PHE A 371 -0.60 3.29 5.26
C PHE A 371 -1.68 4.34 5.05
N ALA A 372 -1.17 5.51 4.67
CA ALA A 372 -1.87 6.74 4.46
C ALA A 372 -2.99 6.58 3.40
N THR A 373 -4.21 6.98 3.75
CA THR A 373 -5.32 7.10 2.77
C THR A 373 -5.83 8.52 2.79
N ILE A 374 -6.35 9.00 1.66
CA ILE A 374 -7.04 10.30 1.63
C ILE A 374 -8.34 10.13 2.43
N PRO A 375 -8.56 10.92 3.49
CA PRO A 375 -9.73 10.78 4.35
C PRO A 375 -10.96 11.40 3.70
N ASP A 376 -12.14 10.81 3.85
CA ASP A 376 -13.38 11.29 3.19
C ASP A 376 -13.97 12.59 3.77
N VAL A 377 -13.31 13.21 4.76
CA VAL A 377 -13.83 14.40 5.45
C VAL A 377 -13.49 15.64 4.64
N THR A 378 -14.51 16.43 4.29
CA THR A 378 -14.34 17.69 3.56
C THR A 378 -14.47 18.89 4.50
N TRP A 379 -14.15 20.09 4.01
CA TRP A 379 -14.40 21.32 4.77
C TRP A 379 -15.88 21.60 5.01
N ASP A 380 -16.75 21.06 4.15
CA ASP A 380 -18.20 21.18 4.32
C ASP A 380 -18.70 20.38 5.54
N ASP A 381 -17.95 19.37 6.00
CA ASP A 381 -18.23 18.62 7.23
C ASP A 381 -17.72 19.33 8.50
N ILE A 382 -16.99 20.44 8.38
CA ILE A 382 -16.44 21.20 9.51
C ILE A 382 -17.11 22.57 9.61
N GLY A 383 -17.93 22.75 10.64
CA GLY A 383 -18.50 24.05 10.96
C GLY A 383 -17.54 24.94 11.76
N ALA A 384 -17.54 26.24 11.45
CA ALA A 384 -16.75 27.29 12.10
C ALA A 384 -15.23 27.20 11.89
N LEU A 385 -14.47 28.04 12.62
CA LEU A 385 -12.99 28.08 12.63
C LEU A 385 -12.32 28.58 11.33
N ASN A 386 -12.93 29.56 10.65
CA ASN A 386 -12.39 30.15 9.41
C ASN A 386 -10.96 30.69 9.57
N GLU A 387 -10.65 31.35 10.70
CA GLU A 387 -9.28 31.86 10.95
C GLU A 387 -8.23 30.74 10.99
N VAL A 388 -8.58 29.62 11.62
CA VAL A 388 -7.71 28.44 11.73
C VAL A 388 -7.59 27.74 10.38
N ARG A 389 -8.67 27.70 9.59
CA ARG A 389 -8.66 27.18 8.22
C ARG A 389 -7.70 27.97 7.33
N ASP A 390 -7.76 29.29 7.37
CA ASP A 390 -6.88 30.15 6.56
C ASP A 390 -5.41 29.96 6.96
N GLU A 391 -5.12 29.87 8.26
CA GLU A 391 -3.77 29.63 8.77
C GLU A 391 -3.24 28.25 8.33
N LEU A 392 -4.07 27.21 8.39
CA LEU A 392 -3.70 25.86 7.97
C LEU A 392 -3.55 25.73 6.45
N SER A 393 -4.39 26.42 5.69
CA SER A 393 -4.29 26.48 4.24
C SER A 393 -2.97 27.13 3.80
N LEU A 394 -2.59 28.23 4.45
CA LEU A 394 -1.31 28.88 4.19
C LEU A 394 -0.12 28.02 4.63
N ALA A 395 -0.24 27.31 5.75
CA ALA A 395 0.85 26.51 6.32
C ALA A 395 1.07 25.16 5.62
N VAL A 396 0.03 24.54 5.08
CA VAL A 396 0.07 23.17 4.52
C VAL A 396 -0.22 23.15 3.02
N LEU A 397 -1.30 23.79 2.56
CA LEU A 397 -1.72 23.69 1.15
C LEU A 397 -0.83 24.52 0.22
N GLN A 398 -0.53 25.76 0.58
CA GLN A 398 0.26 26.65 -0.28
C GLN A 398 1.67 26.10 -0.58
N PRO A 399 2.41 25.53 0.40
CA PRO A 399 3.71 24.91 0.11
C PRO A 399 3.62 23.71 -0.83
N ILE A 400 2.55 22.90 -0.73
CA ILE A 400 2.35 21.71 -1.57
C ILE A 400 1.93 22.11 -2.98
N ALA A 401 0.99 23.06 -3.12
CA ALA A 401 0.44 23.46 -4.40
C ALA A 401 1.37 24.36 -5.23
N HIS A 402 2.14 25.23 -4.57
CA HIS A 402 2.96 26.25 -5.24
C HIS A 402 4.36 26.39 -4.61
N PRO A 403 5.20 25.36 -4.70
CA PRO A 403 6.56 25.39 -4.14
C PRO A 403 7.42 26.48 -4.79
N GLU A 404 7.20 26.81 -6.07
CA GLU A 404 7.94 27.87 -6.76
C GLU A 404 7.78 29.24 -6.10
N ARG A 405 6.62 29.53 -5.50
CA ARG A 405 6.36 30.83 -4.84
C ARG A 405 7.20 30.99 -3.56
N PHE A 406 7.37 29.91 -2.79
CA PHE A 406 8.19 29.92 -1.59
C PHE A 406 9.67 30.01 -1.93
N ALA A 407 10.11 29.29 -2.97
CA ALA A 407 11.48 29.35 -3.46
C ALA A 407 11.84 30.74 -4.00
N ALA A 408 10.94 31.39 -4.75
CA ALA A 408 11.13 32.75 -5.27
C ALA A 408 11.25 33.80 -4.16
N LEU A 409 10.59 33.59 -3.02
CA LEU A 409 10.67 34.46 -1.84
C LEU A 409 11.83 34.11 -0.90
N GLY A 410 12.61 33.06 -1.19
CA GLY A 410 13.69 32.58 -0.31
C GLY A 410 13.21 32.07 1.05
N LEU A 411 11.93 31.69 1.17
CA LEU A 411 11.34 31.22 2.42
C LEU A 411 11.58 29.72 2.58
N SER A 412 11.99 29.30 3.77
CA SER A 412 12.06 27.86 4.11
C SER A 412 10.65 27.29 4.25
N MET A 413 10.44 26.06 3.76
CA MET A 413 9.15 25.39 3.94
C MET A 413 8.85 25.16 5.43
N PRO A 414 7.59 25.37 5.89
CA PRO A 414 7.22 25.11 7.27
C PRO A 414 7.42 23.64 7.63
N ALA A 415 8.09 23.34 8.76
CA ALA A 415 8.48 21.97 9.10
C ALA A 415 7.37 21.14 9.79
N GLY A 416 6.25 21.76 10.15
CA GLY A 416 5.10 21.07 10.74
C GLY A 416 4.15 22.01 11.48
N VAL A 417 2.95 21.52 11.76
CA VAL A 417 1.90 22.25 12.49
C VAL A 417 1.50 21.49 13.75
N LEU A 418 1.53 22.16 14.90
CA LEU A 418 0.95 21.63 16.13
C LEU A 418 -0.46 22.17 16.35
N LEU A 419 -1.46 21.28 16.37
CA LEU A 419 -2.84 21.59 16.77
C LEU A 419 -3.04 21.27 18.26
N TYR A 420 -3.47 22.25 19.05
CA TYR A 420 -3.78 22.07 20.48
C TYR A 420 -5.12 22.73 20.85
N GLY A 421 -5.78 22.21 21.88
CA GLY A 421 -7.07 22.66 22.41
C GLY A 421 -7.74 21.57 23.26
N PRO A 422 -8.85 21.84 23.94
CA PRO A 422 -9.56 20.86 24.77
C PRO A 422 -10.13 19.69 23.95
N PRO A 423 -10.41 18.55 24.58
CA PRO A 423 -10.96 17.37 23.90
C PRO A 423 -12.28 17.71 23.17
N GLY A 424 -12.59 16.96 22.11
CA GLY A 424 -13.86 17.14 21.39
C GLY A 424 -13.97 18.36 20.46
N CYS A 425 -12.94 19.20 20.33
CA CYS A 425 -12.96 20.39 19.47
C CYS A 425 -12.58 20.12 17.99
N GLY A 426 -12.74 18.90 17.50
CA GLY A 426 -12.55 18.62 16.07
C GLY A 426 -11.12 18.67 15.51
N LYS A 427 -10.06 18.73 16.34
CA LYS A 427 -8.65 18.75 15.88
C LYS A 427 -8.32 17.67 14.85
N THR A 428 -8.75 16.44 15.10
CA THR A 428 -8.55 15.31 14.18
C THR A 428 -9.38 15.44 12.91
N LEU A 429 -10.58 16.05 12.98
CA LEU A 429 -11.41 16.32 11.81
C LEU A 429 -10.76 17.40 10.93
N LEU A 430 -10.25 18.49 11.53
CA LEU A 430 -9.49 19.52 10.82
C LEU A 430 -8.29 18.94 10.08
N ALA A 431 -7.49 18.11 10.76
CA ALA A 431 -6.35 17.45 10.15
C ALA A 431 -6.76 16.56 8.96
N LYS A 432 -7.91 15.88 9.05
CA LYS A 432 -8.46 15.09 7.94
C LYS A 432 -8.92 15.97 6.78
N ALA A 433 -9.66 17.06 7.03
CA ALA A 433 -10.16 17.93 5.97
C ALA A 433 -9.03 18.60 5.17
N ILE A 434 -7.97 19.05 5.85
CA ILE A 434 -6.78 19.60 5.18
C ILE A 434 -6.10 18.55 4.32
N ALA A 435 -5.97 17.32 4.84
CA ALA A 435 -5.36 16.24 4.08
C ALA A 435 -6.18 15.90 2.83
N HIS A 436 -7.51 15.86 2.95
CA HIS A 436 -8.40 15.67 1.80
C HIS A 436 -8.25 16.80 0.77
N GLU A 437 -8.31 18.06 1.18
CA GLU A 437 -8.17 19.21 0.26
C GLU A 437 -6.79 19.28 -0.40
N SER A 438 -5.73 18.89 0.33
CA SER A 438 -4.37 18.80 -0.23
C SER A 438 -4.21 17.67 -1.24
N GLY A 439 -5.14 16.71 -1.29
CA GLY A 439 -4.96 15.46 -2.02
C GLY A 439 -3.80 14.60 -1.51
N ALA A 440 -3.21 14.95 -0.37
CA ALA A 440 -2.07 14.23 0.20
C ALA A 440 -2.56 13.06 1.05
N ASN A 441 -1.73 12.01 1.10
CA ASN A 441 -2.08 10.83 1.88
C ASN A 441 -2.04 11.14 3.40
N PHE A 442 -3.08 10.78 4.14
CA PHE A 442 -3.19 11.08 5.57
C PHE A 442 -2.75 9.89 6.44
N ILE A 443 -1.68 10.08 7.22
CA ILE A 443 -1.22 9.10 8.22
C ILE A 443 -1.68 9.57 9.59
N SER A 444 -2.63 8.82 10.18
CA SER A 444 -3.06 9.03 11.56
C SER A 444 -2.42 7.99 12.46
N ILE A 445 -1.69 8.43 13.47
CA ILE A 445 -1.11 7.57 14.49
C ILE A 445 -1.55 8.04 15.85
N LYS A 446 -2.05 7.12 16.66
CA LYS A 446 -2.42 7.42 18.05
C LYS A 446 -1.17 7.26 18.92
N GLY A 447 -0.98 8.15 19.89
CA GLY A 447 0.15 8.06 20.83
C GLY A 447 0.32 6.68 21.47
N PRO A 448 -0.76 6.00 21.93
CA PRO A 448 -0.67 4.64 22.45
C PRO A 448 -0.19 3.58 21.46
N GLU A 449 -0.35 3.79 20.14
CA GLU A 449 0.12 2.85 19.10
C GLU A 449 1.64 2.91 18.90
N LEU A 450 2.30 3.97 19.37
CA LEU A 450 3.76 4.13 19.32
C LEU A 450 4.44 3.70 20.62
N LEU A 451 3.67 3.55 21.70
CA LEU A 451 4.18 3.25 23.02
C LEU A 451 4.12 1.74 23.25
N ASP A 452 5.24 1.08 22.95
CA ASP A 452 5.45 -0.32 23.28
C ASP A 452 6.23 -0.46 24.59
N LYS A 453 5.95 -1.53 25.33
CA LYS A 453 6.64 -1.83 26.59
C LYS A 453 8.11 -2.21 26.39
N TYR A 454 8.50 -2.56 25.17
CA TYR A 454 9.85 -3.00 24.85
C TYR A 454 10.72 -1.83 24.40
N VAL A 455 11.85 -1.66 25.10
CA VAL A 455 12.83 -0.60 24.83
C VAL A 455 13.35 -0.71 23.40
N GLY A 456 13.23 0.37 22.63
CA GLY A 456 13.72 0.48 21.26
C GLY A 456 12.71 0.12 20.16
N GLU A 457 11.62 -0.59 20.47
CA GLU A 457 10.54 -0.83 19.49
C GLU A 457 9.80 0.47 19.17
N SER A 458 9.53 1.30 20.18
CA SER A 458 8.86 2.60 20.01
C SER A 458 9.64 3.54 19.09
N GLU A 459 10.97 3.57 19.19
CA GLU A 459 11.81 4.39 18.30
C GLU A 459 11.79 3.86 16.86
N ARG A 460 11.84 2.53 16.70
CA ARG A 460 11.73 1.88 15.37
C ARG A 460 10.39 2.19 14.72
N SER A 461 9.29 2.10 15.47
CA SER A 461 7.93 2.42 15.00
C SER A 461 7.83 3.88 14.53
N VAL A 462 8.42 4.83 15.27
CA VAL A 462 8.45 6.25 14.85
C VAL A 462 9.26 6.42 13.55
N ARG A 463 10.45 5.82 13.44
CA ARG A 463 11.25 5.91 12.21
C ARG A 463 10.53 5.28 11.01
N GLN A 464 9.87 4.14 11.23
CA GLN A 464 9.10 3.44 10.21
C GLN A 464 7.94 4.31 9.72
N VAL A 465 7.24 5.01 10.61
CA VAL A 465 6.19 5.97 10.24
C VAL A 465 6.71 7.05 9.29
N PHE A 466 7.84 7.67 9.59
CA PHE A 466 8.39 8.73 8.73
C PHE A 466 8.89 8.18 7.39
N GLN A 467 9.43 6.96 7.38
CA GLN A 467 9.79 6.29 6.12
C GLN A 467 8.55 5.99 5.28
N ARG A 468 7.45 5.53 5.90
CA ARG A 468 6.16 5.34 5.22
C ARG A 468 5.61 6.65 4.68
N ALA A 469 5.70 7.74 5.46
CA ALA A 469 5.31 9.07 5.01
C ALA A 469 6.11 9.53 3.78
N ARG A 470 7.42 9.27 3.74
CA ARG A 470 8.26 9.56 2.57
C ARG A 470 7.94 8.67 1.36
N ALA A 471 7.65 7.39 1.58
CA ALA A 471 7.29 6.49 0.49
C ALA A 471 5.90 6.78 -0.10
N SER A 472 5.06 7.54 0.62
CA SER A 472 3.72 7.96 0.22
C SER A 472 3.63 9.46 -0.05
N SER A 473 4.74 10.20 -0.01
CA SER A 473 4.73 11.63 -0.32
C SER A 473 4.52 11.84 -1.81
N PRO A 474 3.62 12.77 -2.23
CA PRO A 474 3.48 13.14 -3.63
C PRO A 474 4.83 13.60 -4.19
N HIS A 475 5.09 13.28 -5.46
CA HIS A 475 6.40 13.22 -6.13
C HIS A 475 7.21 14.55 -6.23
N HIS A 476 6.86 15.59 -5.48
CA HIS A 476 7.57 16.87 -5.50
C HIS A 476 8.61 16.98 -4.37
N ARG A 477 9.81 16.44 -4.67
CA ARG A 477 11.05 16.42 -3.86
C ARG A 477 10.99 15.70 -2.50
N PRO A 478 12.04 14.93 -2.15
CA PRO A 478 12.30 14.57 -0.77
C PRO A 478 12.55 15.86 0.03
N CYS A 479 11.70 16.15 1.01
CA CYS A 479 12.06 17.12 2.04
C CYS A 479 13.20 16.51 2.86
N ASP A 480 14.43 16.96 2.60
CA ASP A 480 15.58 16.62 3.43
C ASP A 480 15.27 17.02 4.88
N ALA A 481 15.36 16.05 5.77
CA ALA A 481 15.10 16.20 7.19
C ALA A 481 16.25 16.95 7.87
N ALA A 482 16.41 18.24 7.59
CA ALA A 482 17.45 19.06 8.19
C ALA A 482 17.12 20.56 8.19
N SER A 483 15.94 20.96 8.67
CA SER A 483 15.75 22.27 9.33
C SER A 483 14.32 22.35 9.88
N TRP A 484 14.21 22.34 11.21
CA TRP A 484 12.93 22.32 11.91
C TRP A 484 12.57 23.73 12.36
N SER A 485 11.73 24.44 11.60
CA SER A 485 10.99 25.60 12.12
C SER A 485 9.53 25.22 12.29
N SER A 486 9.05 25.19 13.53
CA SER A 486 7.71 24.73 13.90
C SER A 486 6.65 25.82 13.66
N GLY A 487 5.66 25.51 12.81
CA GLY A 487 4.38 26.20 12.77
C GLY A 487 3.48 25.69 13.90
N GLN A 488 2.69 26.56 14.51
CA GLN A 488 1.76 26.18 15.57
C GLN A 488 0.43 26.86 15.30
N VAL A 489 -0.63 26.07 15.19
CA VAL A 489 -1.98 26.57 14.95
C VAL A 489 -2.83 26.25 16.18
N ALA A 490 -3.38 27.30 16.79
CA ALA A 490 -4.15 27.16 18.01
C ALA A 490 -5.62 26.90 17.67
N VAL A 491 -6.17 25.75 18.07
CA VAL A 491 -7.61 25.48 17.97
C VAL A 491 -8.25 25.91 19.27
N CYS A 492 -8.88 27.10 19.26
CA CYS A 492 -9.52 27.65 20.44
C CYS A 492 -10.92 27.05 20.63
N ALA A 493 -11.33 26.88 21.89
CA ALA A 493 -12.57 26.20 22.25
C ALA A 493 -13.67 27.11 22.78
N SER A 494 -13.44 28.42 22.81
CA SER A 494 -14.51 29.37 23.13
C SER A 494 -15.33 29.62 21.86
N ALA A 495 -16.09 28.61 21.43
CA ALA A 495 -16.98 28.77 20.29
C ALA A 495 -18.03 29.83 20.64
N GLN A 496 -17.95 30.99 20.00
CA GLN A 496 -18.97 32.03 20.09
C GLN A 496 -20.33 31.44 19.69
N ALA A 497 -21.44 32.06 20.09
CA ALA A 497 -22.77 31.56 19.72
C ALA A 497 -22.94 31.41 18.20
N SER A 498 -22.30 32.29 17.41
CA SER A 498 -22.21 32.22 15.96
C SER A 498 -21.49 30.96 15.44
N GLU A 499 -20.37 30.57 16.06
CA GLU A 499 -19.61 29.38 15.71
C GLU A 499 -20.39 28.10 16.05
N ARG A 500 -21.05 28.07 17.22
CA ARG A 500 -21.91 26.93 17.61
C ARG A 500 -23.06 26.73 16.63
N HIS A 501 -23.67 27.82 16.16
CA HIS A 501 -24.72 27.76 15.15
C HIS A 501 -24.21 27.13 13.84
N GLN A 502 -23.03 27.54 13.35
CA GLN A 502 -22.43 26.95 12.14
C GLN A 502 -22.11 25.46 12.33
N ILE A 503 -21.59 25.07 13.50
CA ILE A 503 -21.33 23.67 13.85
C ILE A 503 -22.64 22.87 13.85
N LEU A 504 -23.70 23.36 14.50
CA LEU A 504 -25.01 22.70 14.54
C LEU A 504 -25.61 22.54 13.14
N LYS A 505 -25.53 23.58 12.30
CA LYS A 505 -25.98 23.53 10.90
C LYS A 505 -25.24 22.46 10.10
N THR A 506 -23.94 22.33 10.33
CA THR A 506 -23.10 21.34 9.64
C THR A 506 -23.42 19.92 10.08
N ILE A 507 -23.50 19.67 11.39
CA ILE A 507 -23.79 18.34 11.95
C ILE A 507 -25.20 17.88 11.58
N SER A 508 -26.17 18.78 11.59
CA SER A 508 -27.58 18.47 11.31
C SER A 508 -27.92 18.37 9.83
N SER A 509 -26.99 18.70 8.92
CA SER A 509 -27.20 18.61 7.45
C SER A 509 -27.62 17.21 6.98
N LYS A 510 -27.18 16.16 7.69
CA LYS A 510 -27.50 14.75 7.40
C LYS A 510 -28.73 14.25 8.15
N CYS A 511 -29.36 15.08 9.00
CA CYS A 511 -30.52 14.73 9.81
C CYS A 511 -31.80 15.32 9.19
N ALA A 512 -32.89 14.56 9.24
CA ALA A 512 -34.21 15.07 8.88
C ALA A 512 -34.73 16.00 10.01
N LEU A 513 -34.55 17.31 9.84
CA LEU A 513 -35.07 18.31 10.77
C LEU A 513 -36.47 18.78 10.34
N ALA A 514 -37.37 18.95 11.31
CA ALA A 514 -38.65 19.60 11.07
C ALA A 514 -38.44 21.12 10.84
N PRO A 515 -39.28 21.77 10.03
CA PRO A 515 -39.21 23.23 9.80
C PRO A 515 -39.47 24.06 11.07
N SER A 516 -39.94 23.43 12.15
CA SER A 516 -40.11 24.05 13.46
C SER A 516 -38.78 24.24 14.23
N VAL A 517 -37.68 23.63 13.79
CA VAL A 517 -36.39 23.69 14.49
C VAL A 517 -35.63 24.95 14.14
N GLN A 518 -35.40 25.81 15.15
CA GLN A 518 -34.54 26.98 15.04
C GLN A 518 -33.17 26.70 15.66
N LEU A 519 -32.16 26.46 14.83
CA LEU A 519 -30.80 26.13 15.28
C LEU A 519 -30.07 27.32 15.91
N GLU A 520 -30.41 28.55 15.51
CA GLU A 520 -29.90 29.79 16.11
C GLU A 520 -30.32 29.91 17.58
N ALA A 521 -31.58 29.57 17.89
CA ALA A 521 -32.11 29.61 19.24
C ALA A 521 -31.42 28.58 20.15
N ILE A 522 -31.19 27.36 19.63
CA ILE A 522 -30.47 26.30 20.34
C ILE A 522 -29.02 26.72 20.58
N ALA A 523 -28.35 27.31 19.59
CA ALA A 523 -26.97 27.76 19.73
C ALA A 523 -26.80 28.89 20.76
N ALA A 524 -27.81 29.75 20.91
CA ALA A 524 -27.83 30.87 21.84
C ALA A 524 -28.23 30.47 23.28
N ASP A 525 -28.75 29.25 23.48
CA ASP A 525 -29.18 28.77 24.80
C ASP A 525 -27.99 28.74 25.79
N PRO A 526 -28.16 29.27 27.02
CA PRO A 526 -27.10 29.24 28.04
C PRO A 526 -26.64 27.82 28.40
N ARG A 527 -27.49 26.80 28.22
CA ARG A 527 -27.13 25.39 28.45
C ARG A 527 -26.07 24.87 27.49
N CYS A 528 -25.93 25.49 26.31
CA CYS A 528 -24.84 25.20 25.37
C CYS A 528 -23.51 25.87 25.73
N GLU A 529 -23.44 26.68 26.80
CA GLU A 529 -22.17 27.29 27.20
C GLU A 529 -21.19 26.22 27.70
N GLY A 530 -20.02 26.13 27.06
CA GLY A 530 -19.02 25.09 27.38
C GLY A 530 -19.17 23.78 26.61
N PHE A 531 -20.14 23.70 25.68
CA PHE A 531 -20.25 22.56 24.77
C PHE A 531 -19.12 22.60 23.72
N SER A 532 -18.41 21.50 23.59
CA SER A 532 -17.48 21.23 22.50
C SER A 532 -18.22 20.80 21.23
N GLY A 533 -17.52 20.72 20.09
CA GLY A 533 -18.09 20.16 18.86
C GLY A 533 -18.59 18.71 19.02
N ALA A 534 -17.94 17.93 19.89
CA ALA A 534 -18.40 16.59 20.25
C ALA A 534 -19.68 16.61 21.09
N ASP A 535 -19.84 17.55 22.01
CA ASP A 535 -21.04 17.69 22.83
C ASP A 535 -22.24 18.14 21.98
N LEU A 536 -22.03 19.05 21.02
CA LEU A 536 -23.06 19.44 20.05
C LEU A 536 -23.45 18.26 19.15
N SER A 537 -22.49 17.41 18.77
CA SER A 537 -22.79 16.16 18.05
C SER A 537 -23.58 15.16 18.90
N ALA A 538 -23.26 15.06 20.19
CA ALA A 538 -24.01 14.24 21.14
C ALA A 538 -25.44 14.78 21.34
N LEU A 539 -25.62 16.10 21.39
CA LEU A 539 -26.92 16.75 21.51
C LEU A 539 -27.84 16.42 20.32
N VAL A 540 -27.35 16.57 19.08
CA VAL A 540 -28.12 16.21 17.88
C VAL A 540 -28.45 14.72 17.86
N ARG A 541 -27.50 13.87 18.27
CA ARG A 541 -27.71 12.41 18.34
C ARG A 541 -28.79 12.04 19.37
N GLU A 542 -28.75 12.63 20.55
CA GLU A 542 -29.72 12.36 21.61
C GLU A 542 -31.11 12.88 21.26
N ALA A 543 -31.19 14.04 20.57
CA ALA A 543 -32.45 14.53 20.01
C ALA A 543 -33.02 13.55 18.98
N GLY A 544 -32.19 12.99 18.10
CA GLY A 544 -32.61 11.96 17.14
C GLY A 544 -33.06 10.66 17.80
N ILE A 545 -32.36 10.20 18.84
CA ILE A 545 -32.76 9.00 19.61
C ILE A 545 -34.08 9.25 20.34
N THR A 546 -34.27 10.44 20.91
CA THR A 546 -35.52 10.81 21.59
C THR A 546 -36.69 10.83 20.61
N ALA A 547 -36.49 11.40 19.41
CA ALA A 547 -37.48 11.33 18.33
C ALA A 547 -37.79 9.88 17.92
N LEU A 548 -36.77 9.01 17.80
CA LEU A 548 -36.96 7.58 17.50
C LEU A 548 -37.70 6.80 18.59
N ARG A 549 -37.53 7.20 19.86
CA ARG A 549 -38.25 6.58 20.99
C ARG A 549 -39.71 7.01 21.03
N GLU A 550 -40.02 8.21 20.56
CA GLU A 550 -41.38 8.73 20.46
C GLU A 550 -42.14 8.18 19.25
N THR A 551 -41.43 7.65 18.24
CA THR A 551 -42.05 7.11 17.03
C THR A 551 -42.54 5.67 17.21
N ASP A 552 -43.85 5.47 17.08
CA ASP A 552 -44.48 4.15 17.03
C ASP A 552 -44.16 3.46 15.69
N PHE A 553 -43.22 2.51 15.67
CA PHE A 553 -42.86 1.73 14.48
C PHE A 553 -44.01 0.91 13.87
N SER A 554 -45.09 0.67 14.64
CA SER A 554 -46.28 -0.06 14.19
C SER A 554 -47.23 0.75 13.29
N LYS A 555 -47.09 2.08 13.24
CA LYS A 555 -47.93 2.99 12.43
C LYS A 555 -47.23 3.47 11.15
N LEU A 556 -46.03 2.95 10.85
CA LEU A 556 -45.11 3.47 9.84
C LEU A 556 -45.38 2.99 8.40
N GLU A 557 -46.55 2.40 8.11
CA GLU A 557 -46.93 2.04 6.73
C GLU A 557 -47.12 3.28 5.83
N ALA A 558 -47.30 4.47 6.43
CA ALA A 558 -47.36 5.75 5.71
C ALA A 558 -46.00 6.44 5.62
N GLY A 559 -45.03 5.82 4.94
CA GLY A 559 -43.85 6.49 4.38
C GLY A 559 -42.79 6.99 5.36
N ILE A 560 -41.53 6.66 5.06
CA ILE A 560 -40.31 7.08 5.78
C ILE A 560 -40.14 8.63 5.83
N SER A 561 -40.94 9.37 5.05
CA SER A 561 -40.86 10.83 4.88
C SER A 561 -41.41 11.67 6.04
N ALA A 562 -42.09 11.06 7.03
CA ALA A 562 -42.67 11.79 8.17
C ALA A 562 -41.78 11.82 9.43
N LEU A 563 -40.60 11.17 9.40
CA LEU A 563 -39.70 11.12 10.54
C LEU A 563 -38.84 12.40 10.58
N GLY A 564 -39.15 13.32 11.49
CA GLY A 564 -38.43 14.58 11.64
C GLY A 564 -38.09 14.89 13.09
N ILE A 565 -36.87 15.36 13.34
CA ILE A 565 -36.48 15.86 14.67
C ILE A 565 -37.11 17.24 14.85
N GLU A 566 -38.03 17.34 15.79
CA GLU A 566 -38.64 18.60 16.26
C GLU A 566 -37.84 19.30 17.38
N HIS A 567 -38.22 20.55 17.67
CA HIS A 567 -37.52 21.41 18.63
C HIS A 567 -37.58 20.91 20.08
N HIS A 568 -38.67 20.26 20.52
CA HIS A 568 -38.78 19.75 21.89
C HIS A 568 -37.80 18.61 22.15
N HIS A 569 -37.45 17.80 21.15
CA HIS A 569 -36.45 16.75 21.30
C HIS A 569 -35.08 17.31 21.69
N PHE A 570 -34.72 18.50 21.18
CA PHE A 570 -33.49 19.19 21.60
C PHE A 570 -33.57 19.67 23.05
N ILE A 571 -34.76 20.12 23.49
CA ILE A 571 -34.99 20.51 24.89
C ILE A 571 -34.80 19.30 25.82
N SER A 572 -35.36 18.14 25.46
CA SER A 572 -35.19 16.89 26.21
C SER A 572 -33.75 16.35 26.16
N ALA A 573 -33.03 16.59 25.07
CA ALA A 573 -31.64 16.19 24.93
C ALA A 573 -30.69 16.96 25.87
N PHE A 574 -31.01 18.22 26.20
CA PHE A 574 -30.22 19.02 27.15
C PHE A 574 -30.17 18.43 28.55
N ASP A 575 -31.18 17.65 28.96
CA ASP A 575 -31.19 17.02 30.28
C ASP A 575 -30.23 15.82 30.38
N ARG A 576 -29.75 15.33 29.23
CA ARG A 576 -28.89 14.15 29.14
C ARG A 576 -27.46 14.46 28.68
N VAL A 577 -27.24 15.58 28.00
CA VAL A 577 -25.94 15.99 27.47
C VAL A 577 -25.33 17.09 28.34
N PHE A 578 -24.12 16.85 28.82
CA PHE A 578 -23.40 17.75 29.72
C PHE A 578 -22.18 18.38 29.01
N PRO A 579 -21.75 19.60 29.42
CA PRO A 579 -20.59 20.25 28.84
C PRO A 579 -19.29 19.50 29.16
N SER A 580 -18.51 19.18 28.14
CA SER A 580 -17.20 18.52 28.33
C SER A 580 -16.07 19.49 28.68
N VAL A 581 -16.25 20.80 28.45
CA VAL A 581 -15.19 21.81 28.65
C VAL A 581 -15.56 22.74 29.79
N SER A 582 -14.80 22.67 30.89
CA SER A 582 -15.00 23.59 32.01
C SER A 582 -14.37 24.96 31.75
N ARG A 583 -14.86 26.00 32.45
CA ARG A 583 -14.22 27.33 32.45
C ARG A 583 -12.78 27.30 32.99
N ALA A 584 -12.43 26.31 33.82
CA ALA A 584 -11.06 26.14 34.31
C ALA A 584 -10.14 25.62 33.19
N ASP A 585 -10.61 24.67 32.39
CA ASP A 585 -9.87 24.13 31.24
C ASP A 585 -9.63 25.20 30.19
N GLN A 586 -10.64 26.03 29.90
CA GLN A 586 -10.50 27.17 28.98
C GLN A 586 -9.35 28.10 29.41
N ARG A 587 -9.31 28.47 30.70
CA ARG A 587 -8.22 29.31 31.26
C ARG A 587 -6.85 28.63 31.19
N MET A 588 -6.81 27.32 31.36
CA MET A 588 -5.58 26.53 31.23
C MET A 588 -5.04 26.58 29.78
N PHE A 589 -5.90 26.34 28.78
CA PHE A 589 -5.51 26.40 27.37
C PHE A 589 -5.15 27.82 26.91
N ASP A 590 -5.82 28.85 27.43
CA ASP A 590 -5.46 30.25 27.16
C ASP A 590 -4.08 30.61 27.73
N ARG A 591 -3.76 30.10 28.93
CA ARG A 591 -2.44 30.26 29.53
C ARG A 591 -1.38 29.52 28.70
N MET A 592 -1.67 28.30 28.25
CA MET A 592 -0.78 27.53 27.37
C MET A 592 -0.53 28.25 26.04
N LYS A 593 -1.56 28.84 25.43
CA LYS A 593 -1.47 29.68 24.22
C LYS A 593 -0.53 30.87 24.40
N LYS A 594 -0.63 31.56 25.54
CA LYS A 594 0.26 32.69 25.88
C LYS A 594 1.71 32.22 26.07
N ASN A 595 1.93 31.09 26.73
CA ASN A 595 3.27 30.55 26.97
C ASN A 595 3.95 30.10 25.68
N LEU A 596 3.24 29.36 24.81
CA LEU A 596 3.77 28.91 23.52
C LEU A 596 4.14 30.08 22.60
N ARG A 597 3.32 31.15 22.59
CA ARG A 597 3.64 32.40 21.86
C ARG A 597 4.90 33.09 22.39
N LYS A 598 5.10 33.11 23.71
CA LYS A 598 6.30 33.70 24.35
C LYS A 598 7.57 32.90 24.03
N SER A 599 7.51 31.57 24.05
CA SER A 599 8.63 30.70 23.67
C SER A 599 9.05 30.92 22.22
N ARG A 600 8.11 31.20 21.31
CA ARG A 600 8.40 31.52 19.90
C ARG A 600 9.20 32.81 19.74
N SER A 601 8.79 33.88 20.44
CA SER A 601 9.54 35.15 20.43
C SER A 601 10.96 35.04 21.00
N ALA A 602 11.22 34.06 21.85
CA ALA A 602 12.56 33.76 22.36
C ALA A 602 13.39 32.95 21.35
N MET A 603 12.82 31.89 20.73
CA MET A 603 13.49 31.07 19.71
C MET A 603 13.81 31.84 18.42
N THR A 604 12.95 32.76 17.98
CA THR A 604 13.23 33.58 16.79
C THR A 604 14.36 34.57 17.04
N ARG A 605 14.55 35.05 18.28
CA ARG A 605 15.65 35.94 18.67
C ARG A 605 17.00 35.21 18.72
N SER A 606 17.03 33.95 19.20
CA SER A 606 18.25 33.14 19.20
C SER A 606 18.65 32.67 17.79
N ALA A 607 17.69 32.44 16.90
CA ALA A 607 17.98 32.13 15.50
C ALA A 607 18.58 33.33 14.75
N SER A 608 18.09 34.55 14.98
CA SER A 608 18.62 35.77 14.35
C SER A 608 19.99 36.21 14.89
N SER A 609 20.34 35.88 16.15
CA SER A 609 21.67 36.21 16.69
C SER A 609 22.77 35.27 16.19
N THR A 610 22.42 34.05 15.78
CA THR A 610 23.39 33.05 15.31
C THR A 610 23.80 33.30 13.84
N THR A 611 22.93 33.95 13.05
CA THR A 611 23.23 34.32 11.66
C THR A 611 24.05 35.60 11.51
N VAL A 612 24.13 36.46 12.54
CA VAL A 612 24.95 37.69 12.49
C VAL A 612 26.36 37.46 13.04
N ALA A 613 26.55 36.46 13.92
CA ALA A 613 27.85 36.16 14.53
C ALA A 613 28.83 35.36 13.63
N SER A 614 28.44 35.02 12.39
CA SER A 614 29.25 34.22 11.46
C SER A 614 29.86 35.02 10.29
N SER A 615 29.70 36.36 10.26
CA SER A 615 30.25 37.20 9.18
C SER A 615 31.23 38.30 9.62
N GLU A 616 31.54 38.46 10.91
CA GLU A 616 32.53 39.45 11.37
C GLU A 616 33.41 38.85 12.47
N ASN A 617 34.54 38.24 12.09
CA ASN A 617 35.78 38.27 12.87
C ASN A 617 36.93 37.60 12.10
N ALA A 618 37.59 38.41 11.28
CA ALA A 618 38.96 38.16 10.84
C ALA A 618 39.69 39.50 10.87
N GLN A 619 40.28 39.84 12.03
CA GLN A 619 41.50 40.65 12.23
C GLN A 619 41.59 41.17 13.67
N GLY A 620 42.78 41.10 14.26
CA GLY A 620 43.27 42.15 15.16
C GLY A 620 43.37 41.82 16.66
N GLU A 621 44.62 41.83 17.11
CA GLU A 621 45.18 41.69 18.45
C GLU A 621 44.58 42.56 19.60
N ASP A 622 44.86 42.07 20.82
CA ASP A 622 45.40 42.78 21.99
C ASP A 622 44.53 43.23 23.19
N ASN A 623 44.94 42.68 24.35
CA ASN A 623 45.02 43.21 25.71
C ASN A 623 43.81 43.69 26.56
N SER A 624 43.65 42.97 27.68
CA SER A 624 43.69 43.46 29.09
C SER A 624 42.40 43.64 29.93
N LYS A 625 42.48 43.05 31.14
CA LYS A 625 41.92 43.43 32.47
C LYS A 625 40.44 43.16 32.82
N ASN A 626 40.30 42.43 33.95
CA ASN A 626 39.45 42.63 35.16
C ASN A 626 37.96 43.01 34.96
N ASP A 627 36.97 42.52 35.71
CA ASP A 627 36.93 42.13 37.12
C ASP A 627 35.59 41.43 37.44
N ALA A 628 35.62 40.63 38.51
CA ALA A 628 34.59 40.38 39.53
C ALA A 628 33.12 39.92 39.22
N SER A 629 32.83 38.76 39.83
CA SER A 629 31.67 38.40 40.68
C SER A 629 30.26 38.18 40.08
N GLU A 630 29.76 36.94 40.15
CA GLU A 630 28.69 36.50 41.08
C GLU A 630 28.38 35.01 40.87
N LYS A 631 28.85 34.16 41.80
CA LYS A 631 28.05 33.34 42.74
C LYS A 631 27.19 32.23 42.12
N SER A 632 27.72 31.02 42.30
CA SER A 632 27.00 29.77 42.50
C SER A 632 25.87 29.91 43.51
N ASP A 633 24.77 29.20 43.31
CA ASP A 633 24.19 28.33 44.35
C ASP A 633 23.32 27.24 43.70
N VAL A 634 23.75 26.01 43.94
CA VAL A 634 23.01 24.77 43.78
C VAL A 634 22.27 24.58 45.10
N ASP A 635 20.96 24.36 45.06
CA ASP A 635 20.28 23.70 46.18
C ASP A 635 19.15 22.79 45.69
N MET A 636 19.30 21.52 46.07
CA MET A 636 18.20 20.57 46.23
C MET A 636 17.30 21.02 47.38
N ILE A 637 16.03 20.58 47.41
CA ILE A 637 15.40 19.95 48.59
C ILE A 637 14.06 19.32 48.19
N GLU A 638 13.86 18.16 48.80
CA GLU A 638 12.76 17.21 48.77
C GLU A 638 11.42 17.73 49.33
N GLY A 639 10.31 17.14 48.86
CA GLY A 639 9.43 16.32 49.71
C GLY A 639 8.41 16.94 50.69
N LYS A 640 7.17 16.45 50.53
CA LYS A 640 6.02 16.31 51.48
C LYS A 640 5.05 17.50 51.55
N GLN A 641 3.73 17.31 51.52
CA GLN A 641 2.90 16.20 52.02
C GLN A 641 1.87 15.71 51.01
#